data_AF-A0A2E4AKJ1-F1
#
_entry.id   AF-A0A2E4AKJ1-F1
#
_cell.length_a   1.000
_cell.length_b   1.000
_cell.length_c   1.000
_cell.angle_alpha   90.00
_cell.angle_beta   90.00
_cell.angle_gamma   90.00
#
_symmetry.space_group_name_H-M   'P 1'
#
loop_
_entity.id
_entity.type
_entity.pdbx_description
1 polymer ?
#
loop_
_entity_poly.entity_id
_entity_poly.type
_entity_poly.pdbx_seq_one_letter_code
_entity_poly.pdbx_strand_id
1 'polypeptide(L)'
;MGEMRGLEGIRVVEVGQMIAVPWATRLIADLGADVIKIEPPQGDLSRHRGPYPNQPDPSQSGLFTHLNLNKRSVVADLGEASDVARLHDLLGDADLLVHDLSPETANQIGLHENELAKNHPALVTVSVTPFGRTGPYSGWCAEDLQLIHGGGWGWLTPGCSDDPELPPLKPAGQQAGFQIGFAAATIGLAALDQSLCTGKGEHLDLAGMSYISSMLEAGFISWTYLGEIPGRAGTRILNPWRIFEVADGRIFIVCVEDDQWARLKEVMGSPEWAEMEIFDTQAGRFDAEDLLHMWLGEWAAPQRVMDLFHLGQGNRIGFAPVNTIQQMLDDPHLRERGFLVEVDQPGLGTITLPGPVARLSKPWWSVRQPAPYLGADQDARFEQPRGKDLATESQRSLPLEGVTVADFTWVWAGPFCTMHLAHLGAEVIKVESRQAPDLGRRLPIFSVNHEESVDSNGYFNQWGQGKKSITLDLSTSQGQALAKEIAVSCDLVVSNYATGVMEKFGLGYDDLAKARPDVIVGAISGYGNYGPYRHYLGYGPTTAPLSGLSSMTGYEGGQPEEVGVSLGDPAAGIATAHLLVAALIARRRTGEGQFIDTSLWEATASSTIEGWTQQILTGTQPDLCGNRDPIMAPHNLYRCQGEDEWVAICCSTDKQWEQMATLLGLETEKFSSQAARKSNEDELDSLIENWTASRDKWQVTQLLQEVGVPAMPSLDAQELELDPHLNDRGFIERLEHPLIGKMAHTGIPWLLREGGNGVRTPAPMLGQHTEEILSSLLQLSPAEIQDLRDNGVLG
;
A
#
# COMPACT_ATOMS: atom_id res chain seq x y z
N MET A 1 24.00 -17.47 23.20
CA MET A 1 22.78 -16.65 23.33
C MET A 1 22.22 -16.53 21.92
N GLY A 2 20.97 -16.90 21.68
CA GLY A 2 20.37 -16.74 20.35
C GLY A 2 20.32 -15.26 19.98
N GLU A 3 20.41 -14.94 18.68
CA GLU A 3 20.22 -13.58 18.20
C GLU A 3 18.80 -13.11 18.55
N MET A 4 18.70 -11.97 19.24
CA MET A 4 17.43 -11.38 19.66
C MET A 4 16.71 -10.78 18.44
N ARG A 5 15.43 -11.10 18.26
CA ARG A 5 14.65 -10.60 17.11
C ARG A 5 14.10 -9.19 17.36
N GLY A 6 13.79 -8.48 16.28
CA GLY A 6 13.39 -7.06 16.32
C GLY A 6 12.23 -6.77 17.29
N LEU A 7 11.16 -7.58 17.23
CA LEU A 7 9.96 -7.42 18.06
C LEU A 7 9.78 -8.52 19.11
N GLU A 8 10.85 -9.23 19.48
CA GLU A 8 10.79 -10.26 20.51
C GLU A 8 10.29 -9.69 21.85
N GLY A 9 9.28 -10.32 22.46
CA GLY A 9 8.66 -9.87 23.71
C GLY A 9 7.49 -8.89 23.54
N ILE A 10 7.22 -8.42 22.32
CA ILE A 10 5.97 -7.73 22.00
C ILE A 10 4.82 -8.73 21.92
N ARG A 11 3.69 -8.41 22.55
CA ARG A 11 2.54 -9.31 22.69
C ARG A 11 1.31 -8.73 22.03
N VAL A 12 0.77 -9.46 21.07
CA VAL A 12 -0.31 -8.98 20.20
C VAL A 12 -1.51 -9.90 20.31
N VAL A 13 -2.68 -9.30 20.52
CA VAL A 13 -3.96 -9.99 20.37
C VAL A 13 -4.56 -9.57 19.03
N GLU A 14 -4.92 -10.56 18.23
CA GLU A 14 -5.57 -10.38 16.95
C GLU A 14 -7.02 -10.84 17.05
N VAL A 15 -7.97 -9.95 16.75
CA VAL A 15 -9.39 -10.27 16.59
C VAL A 15 -9.82 -9.83 15.20
N GLY A 16 -9.29 -10.54 14.19
CA GLY A 16 -9.48 -10.22 12.78
C GLY A 16 -9.84 -11.42 11.94
N GLN A 17 -10.43 -11.16 10.79
CA GLN A 17 -10.81 -12.15 9.78
C GLN A 17 -10.29 -11.73 8.40
N MET A 18 -10.22 -12.69 7.46
CA MET A 18 -9.80 -12.43 6.09
C MET A 18 -8.37 -11.86 5.97
N ILE A 19 -8.19 -10.64 5.45
CA ILE A 19 -6.88 -10.17 4.94
C ILE A 19 -6.23 -9.14 5.86
N ALA A 20 -6.84 -7.96 6.05
CA ALA A 20 -6.12 -6.79 6.55
C ALA A 20 -5.51 -6.98 7.95
N VAL A 21 -6.33 -7.42 8.92
CA VAL A 21 -5.87 -7.64 10.30
C VAL A 21 -4.97 -8.88 10.41
N PRO A 22 -5.28 -10.03 9.78
CA PRO A 22 -4.35 -11.15 9.72
C PRO A 22 -3.00 -10.81 9.08
N TRP A 23 -2.99 -10.02 8.00
CA TRP A 23 -1.75 -9.58 7.35
C TRP A 23 -0.94 -8.63 8.25
N ALA A 24 -1.60 -7.64 8.85
CA ALA A 24 -0.94 -6.68 9.74
C ALA A 24 -0.21 -7.37 10.90
N THR A 25 -0.89 -8.30 11.55
CA THR A 25 -0.35 -9.05 12.68
C THR A 25 0.64 -10.12 12.25
N ARG A 26 0.54 -10.63 11.02
CA ARG A 26 1.55 -11.53 10.42
C ARG A 26 2.89 -10.83 10.21
N LEU A 27 2.87 -9.61 9.67
CA LEU A 27 4.08 -8.79 9.51
C LEU A 27 4.79 -8.57 10.85
N ILE A 28 4.02 -8.29 11.91
CA ILE A 28 4.54 -8.11 13.28
C ILE A 28 5.06 -9.44 13.86
N ALA A 29 4.33 -10.54 13.65
CA ALA A 29 4.73 -11.87 14.08
C ALA A 29 6.07 -12.28 13.44
N ASP A 30 6.26 -12.03 12.15
CA ASP A 30 7.48 -12.38 11.42
C ASP A 30 8.75 -11.77 11.99
N LEU A 31 8.63 -10.57 12.60
CA LEU A 31 9.73 -9.86 13.25
C LEU A 31 9.99 -10.32 14.71
N GLY A 32 9.22 -11.29 15.21
CA GLY A 32 9.48 -11.95 16.49
C GLY A 32 8.42 -11.75 17.57
N ALA A 33 7.34 -11.00 17.30
CA ALA A 33 6.26 -10.81 18.28
C ALA A 33 5.52 -12.12 18.58
N ASP A 34 4.95 -12.22 19.78
CA ASP A 34 4.05 -13.29 20.19
C ASP A 34 2.61 -12.88 19.88
N VAL A 35 1.98 -13.56 18.91
CA VAL A 35 0.65 -13.22 18.42
C VAL A 35 -0.33 -14.34 18.75
N ILE A 36 -1.39 -13.98 19.50
CA ILE A 36 -2.54 -14.84 19.75
C ILE A 36 -3.70 -14.36 18.89
N LYS A 37 -4.11 -15.20 17.95
CA LYS A 37 -5.30 -15.01 17.12
C LYS A 37 -6.53 -15.59 17.81
N ILE A 38 -7.55 -14.76 17.93
CA ILE A 38 -8.87 -15.14 18.39
C ILE A 38 -9.74 -15.44 17.17
N GLU A 39 -10.18 -16.68 17.07
CA GLU A 39 -11.01 -17.16 15.98
C GLU A 39 -12.42 -17.53 16.48
N PRO A 40 -13.47 -17.31 15.67
CA PRO A 40 -14.80 -17.80 16.01
C PRO A 40 -14.84 -19.34 15.94
N PRO A 41 -15.88 -20.02 16.45
CA PRO A 41 -16.00 -21.48 16.45
C PRO A 41 -15.85 -22.15 15.07
N GLN A 42 -16.25 -21.47 14.01
CA GLN A 42 -16.10 -21.91 12.62
C GLN A 42 -14.72 -21.62 12.02
N GLY A 43 -13.85 -20.91 12.74
CA GLY A 43 -12.56 -20.42 12.29
C GLY A 43 -12.63 -19.16 11.43
N ASP A 44 -11.46 -18.57 11.15
CA ASP A 44 -11.33 -17.44 10.24
C ASP A 44 -11.94 -17.73 8.86
N LEU A 45 -12.63 -16.74 8.26
CA LEU A 45 -13.20 -16.83 6.91
C LEU A 45 -12.19 -17.23 5.83
N SER A 46 -10.92 -16.82 5.96
CA SER A 46 -9.85 -17.20 5.04
C SER A 46 -9.58 -18.71 5.04
N ARG A 47 -9.91 -19.45 6.11
CA ARG A 47 -9.86 -20.92 6.11
C ARG A 47 -10.82 -21.51 5.07
N HIS A 48 -11.94 -20.83 4.84
CA HIS A 48 -12.99 -21.26 3.91
C HIS A 48 -12.82 -20.64 2.52
N ARG A 49 -11.80 -19.80 2.32
CA ARG A 49 -11.37 -19.34 1.00
C ARG A 49 -10.20 -20.18 0.50
N GLY A 50 -10.39 -20.74 -0.70
CA GLY A 50 -9.33 -21.45 -1.40
C GLY A 50 -8.16 -20.51 -1.76
N PRO A 51 -7.11 -21.05 -2.38
CA PRO A 51 -7.06 -22.39 -2.97
C PRO A 51 -6.76 -23.50 -1.96
N TYR A 52 -7.14 -24.73 -2.35
CA TYR A 52 -6.88 -25.98 -1.63
C TYR A 52 -6.19 -26.95 -2.59
N PRO A 53 -5.36 -27.90 -2.11
CA PRO A 53 -4.69 -28.87 -2.98
C PRO A 53 -5.65 -29.75 -3.80
N ASN A 54 -6.83 -30.05 -3.23
CA ASN A 54 -7.83 -30.90 -3.85
C ASN A 54 -9.23 -30.30 -3.65
N GLN A 55 -10.05 -30.91 -2.80
CA GLN A 55 -11.36 -30.38 -2.40
C GLN A 55 -11.21 -29.37 -1.25
N PRO A 56 -12.22 -28.51 -1.01
CA PRO A 56 -12.23 -27.60 0.12
C PRO A 56 -11.99 -28.31 1.46
N ASP A 57 -10.90 -27.93 2.13
CA ASP A 57 -10.53 -28.36 3.47
C ASP A 57 -10.02 -27.14 4.25
N PRO A 58 -10.77 -26.65 5.26
CA PRO A 58 -10.40 -25.46 6.03
C PRO A 58 -9.06 -25.54 6.78
N SER A 59 -8.49 -26.74 6.90
CA SER A 59 -7.15 -26.95 7.47
C SER A 59 -6.01 -26.82 6.45
N GLN A 60 -6.34 -26.70 5.16
CA GLN A 60 -5.41 -26.70 4.03
C GLN A 60 -5.57 -25.48 3.11
N SER A 61 -6.26 -24.42 3.56
CA SER A 61 -6.34 -23.17 2.79
C SER A 61 -4.95 -22.53 2.66
N GLY A 62 -4.54 -22.29 1.41
CA GLY A 62 -3.29 -21.58 1.10
C GLY A 62 -3.32 -20.14 1.61
N LEU A 63 -4.45 -19.46 1.45
CA LEU A 63 -4.63 -18.08 1.92
C LEU A 63 -4.48 -17.98 3.45
N PHE A 64 -5.20 -18.82 4.20
CA PHE A 64 -5.06 -18.86 5.66
C PHE A 64 -3.63 -19.17 6.07
N THR A 65 -2.99 -20.13 5.41
CA THR A 65 -1.61 -20.54 5.70
C THR A 65 -0.65 -19.36 5.62
N HIS A 66 -0.70 -18.60 4.53
CA HIS A 66 0.18 -17.45 4.37
C HIS A 66 -0.10 -16.35 5.40
N LEU A 67 -1.36 -16.07 5.70
CA LEU A 67 -1.73 -14.98 6.60
C LEU A 67 -1.47 -15.28 8.08
N ASN A 68 -1.18 -16.54 8.45
CA ASN A 68 -1.18 -16.96 9.86
C ASN A 68 0.03 -17.78 10.31
N LEU A 69 1.13 -17.86 9.55
CA LEU A 69 2.39 -18.38 10.12
C LEU A 69 2.82 -17.51 11.31
N ASN A 70 3.58 -18.09 12.24
CA ASN A 70 4.07 -17.44 13.46
C ASN A 70 3.00 -17.01 14.47
N LYS A 71 1.77 -17.53 14.36
CA LYS A 71 0.67 -17.22 15.27
C LYS A 71 0.19 -18.45 16.04
N ARG A 72 -0.46 -18.20 17.18
CA ARG A 72 -1.20 -19.19 17.97
C ARG A 72 -2.70 -18.97 17.81
N SER A 73 -3.49 -20.05 17.72
CA SER A 73 -4.94 -19.99 17.50
C SER A 73 -5.73 -20.36 18.76
N VAL A 74 -6.59 -19.45 19.20
CA VAL A 74 -7.56 -19.64 20.28
C VAL A 74 -8.97 -19.49 19.71
N VAL A 75 -9.84 -20.46 19.95
CA VAL A 75 -11.26 -20.37 19.60
C VAL A 75 -12.03 -19.69 20.72
N ALA A 76 -12.84 -18.69 20.37
CA ALA A 76 -13.72 -17.98 21.26
C ALA A 76 -15.04 -17.60 20.55
N ASP A 77 -16.18 -17.93 21.14
CA ASP A 77 -17.47 -17.40 20.75
C ASP A 77 -17.71 -16.07 21.48
N LEU A 78 -17.49 -14.96 20.79
CA LEU A 78 -17.63 -13.62 21.38
C LEU A 78 -19.09 -13.23 21.68
N GLY A 79 -20.07 -14.10 21.38
CA GLY A 79 -21.43 -14.01 21.92
C GLY A 79 -21.57 -14.53 23.36
N GLU A 80 -20.60 -15.32 23.84
CA GLU A 80 -20.60 -15.92 25.17
C GLU A 80 -19.77 -15.11 26.17
N ALA A 81 -20.36 -14.78 27.32
CA ALA A 81 -19.72 -13.92 28.32
C ALA A 81 -18.41 -14.49 28.88
N SER A 82 -18.26 -15.82 28.93
CA SER A 82 -17.02 -16.48 29.38
C SER A 82 -15.86 -16.26 28.42
N ASP A 83 -16.14 -16.26 27.12
CA ASP A 83 -15.13 -16.11 26.08
C ASP A 83 -14.75 -14.64 25.91
N VAL A 84 -15.71 -13.72 26.08
CA VAL A 84 -15.43 -12.29 26.23
C VAL A 84 -14.54 -12.04 27.45
N ALA A 85 -14.85 -12.61 28.62
CA ALA A 85 -14.02 -12.46 29.81
C ALA A 85 -12.58 -12.95 29.58
N ARG A 86 -12.44 -14.08 28.88
CA ARG A 86 -11.14 -14.64 28.51
C ARG A 86 -10.36 -13.73 27.55
N LEU A 87 -11.02 -13.11 26.58
CA LEU A 87 -10.39 -12.11 25.71
C LEU A 87 -9.82 -10.96 26.55
N HIS A 88 -10.62 -10.40 27.46
CA HIS A 88 -10.18 -9.31 28.35
C HIS A 88 -9.01 -9.72 29.27
N ASP A 89 -8.96 -10.97 29.72
CA ASP A 89 -7.79 -11.50 30.45
C ASP A 89 -6.51 -11.45 29.59
N LEU A 90 -6.59 -11.82 28.31
CA LEU A 90 -5.45 -11.70 27.38
C LEU A 90 -5.05 -10.25 27.14
N LEU A 91 -6.04 -9.34 27.00
CA LEU A 91 -5.79 -7.90 26.86
C LEU A 91 -5.11 -7.29 28.09
N GLY A 92 -5.29 -7.89 29.27
CA GLY A 92 -4.60 -7.52 30.50
C GLY A 92 -3.07 -7.53 30.37
N ASP A 93 -2.54 -8.46 29.57
CA ASP A 93 -1.11 -8.62 29.34
C ASP A 93 -0.64 -8.07 27.98
N ALA A 94 -1.54 -7.83 27.03
CA ALA A 94 -1.19 -7.42 25.67
C ALA A 94 -0.52 -6.03 25.58
N ASP A 95 0.31 -5.86 24.54
CA ASP A 95 0.87 -4.56 24.14
C ASP A 95 0.02 -3.90 23.05
N LEU A 96 -0.50 -4.71 22.13
CA LEU A 96 -1.25 -4.30 20.97
C LEU A 96 -2.46 -5.21 20.75
N LEU A 97 -3.63 -4.60 20.51
CA LEU A 97 -4.82 -5.25 19.97
C LEU A 97 -5.06 -4.72 18.55
N VAL A 98 -5.24 -5.62 17.58
CA VAL A 98 -5.68 -5.27 16.23
C VAL A 98 -6.97 -6.03 15.93
N HIS A 99 -8.03 -5.34 15.51
CA HIS A 99 -9.32 -5.96 15.21
C HIS A 99 -10.08 -5.29 14.07
N ASP A 100 -10.95 -6.05 13.41
CA ASP A 100 -11.83 -5.59 12.32
C ASP A 100 -13.33 -5.68 12.63
N LEU A 101 -13.67 -5.90 13.90
CA LEU A 101 -15.06 -5.92 14.36
C LEU A 101 -15.79 -4.61 14.03
N SER A 102 -17.07 -4.72 13.65
CA SER A 102 -17.94 -3.57 13.46
C SER A 102 -18.00 -2.72 14.75
N PRO A 103 -18.23 -1.39 14.64
CA PRO A 103 -18.32 -0.53 15.83
C PRO A 103 -19.33 -1.05 16.86
N GLU A 104 -20.49 -1.53 16.39
CA GLU A 104 -21.51 -2.12 17.25
C GLU A 104 -21.01 -3.38 17.97
N THR A 105 -20.44 -4.34 17.24
CA THR A 105 -19.95 -5.61 17.81
C THR A 105 -18.84 -5.35 18.82
N ALA A 106 -17.86 -4.52 18.46
CA ALA A 106 -16.75 -4.15 19.34
C ALA A 106 -17.28 -3.54 20.66
N ASN A 107 -18.26 -2.65 20.58
CA ASN A 107 -18.86 -2.02 21.76
C ASN A 107 -19.62 -3.02 22.63
N GLN A 108 -20.36 -3.97 22.04
CA GLN A 108 -21.12 -4.99 22.77
C GLN A 108 -20.24 -5.89 23.64
N ILE A 109 -19.00 -6.15 23.22
CA ILE A 109 -18.05 -7.01 23.94
C ILE A 109 -17.02 -6.22 24.77
N GLY A 110 -17.23 -4.91 24.97
CA GLY A 110 -16.38 -4.06 25.80
C GLY A 110 -15.06 -3.64 25.16
N LEU A 111 -14.96 -3.66 23.82
CA LEU A 111 -13.82 -3.14 23.07
C LEU A 111 -14.01 -1.68 22.60
N HIS A 112 -14.95 -0.95 23.22
CA HIS A 112 -15.07 0.49 23.00
C HIS A 112 -13.77 1.19 23.47
N GLU A 113 -13.25 2.12 22.68
CA GLU A 113 -11.94 2.74 22.89
C GLU A 113 -11.79 3.41 24.27
N ASN A 114 -12.81 4.13 24.75
CA ASN A 114 -12.86 4.70 26.09
C ASN A 114 -12.82 3.67 27.22
N GLU A 115 -13.43 2.49 27.03
CA GLU A 115 -13.42 1.42 28.04
C GLU A 115 -12.06 0.74 28.07
N LEU A 116 -11.49 0.44 26.89
CA LEU A 116 -10.16 -0.12 26.77
C LEU A 116 -9.09 0.80 27.37
N ALA A 117 -9.14 2.10 27.07
CA ALA A 117 -8.20 3.08 27.64
C ALA A 117 -8.29 3.18 29.17
N LYS A 118 -9.48 2.96 29.74
CA LYS A 118 -9.70 2.97 31.19
C LYS A 118 -9.20 1.67 31.85
N ASN A 119 -9.47 0.52 31.24
CA ASN A 119 -9.18 -0.79 31.83
C ASN A 119 -7.74 -1.24 31.55
N HIS A 120 -7.20 -0.85 30.40
CA HIS A 120 -5.88 -1.19 29.90
C HIS A 120 -5.15 0.09 29.43
N PRO A 121 -4.75 0.99 30.34
CA PRO A 121 -4.29 2.34 30.00
C PRO A 121 -3.02 2.41 29.14
N ALA A 122 -2.29 1.31 29.04
CA ALA A 122 -1.08 1.22 28.23
C ALA A 122 -1.33 0.47 26.90
N LEU A 123 -2.47 -0.19 26.72
CA LEU A 123 -2.77 -0.98 25.52
C LEU A 123 -2.93 -0.09 24.29
N VAL A 124 -2.21 -0.41 23.23
CA VAL A 124 -2.46 0.19 21.91
C VAL A 124 -3.52 -0.63 21.20
N THR A 125 -4.46 0.05 20.56
CA THR A 125 -5.57 -0.61 19.86
C THR A 125 -5.69 -0.03 18.45
N VAL A 126 -5.83 -0.90 17.46
CA VAL A 126 -6.11 -0.51 16.08
C VAL A 126 -7.42 -1.15 15.65
N SER A 127 -8.44 -0.33 15.43
CA SER A 127 -9.65 -0.75 14.73
C SER A 127 -9.46 -0.56 13.23
N VAL A 128 -9.67 -1.62 12.46
CA VAL A 128 -9.60 -1.61 11.00
C VAL A 128 -11.01 -1.86 10.47
N THR A 129 -11.73 -0.81 10.11
CA THR A 129 -13.09 -0.95 9.57
C THR A 129 -13.18 -0.34 8.17
N PRO A 130 -14.16 -0.76 7.34
CA PRO A 130 -14.24 -0.28 5.96
C PRO A 130 -14.34 1.26 5.84
N PHE A 131 -15.10 1.87 6.73
CA PHE A 131 -15.44 3.30 6.71
C PHE A 131 -15.06 4.02 8.02
N GLY A 132 -14.21 3.43 8.86
CA GLY A 132 -13.89 3.97 10.19
C GLY A 132 -15.06 3.85 11.18
N ARG A 133 -14.85 4.32 12.41
CA ARG A 133 -15.82 4.23 13.52
C ARG A 133 -16.75 5.44 13.63
N THR A 134 -16.53 6.48 12.82
CA THR A 134 -17.29 7.73 12.82
C THR A 134 -17.72 8.14 11.41
N GLY A 135 -18.66 9.07 11.32
CA GLY A 135 -19.20 9.57 10.07
C GLY A 135 -20.34 8.73 9.49
N PRO A 136 -20.97 9.21 8.40
CA PRO A 136 -22.25 8.70 7.93
C PRO A 136 -22.20 7.24 7.44
N TYR A 137 -21.04 6.76 6.97
CA TYR A 137 -20.88 5.38 6.47
C TYR A 137 -20.34 4.42 7.53
N SER A 138 -20.07 4.86 8.77
CA SER A 138 -19.44 4.02 9.81
C SER A 138 -20.19 2.72 10.15
N GLY A 139 -21.51 2.69 9.91
CA GLY A 139 -22.34 1.50 10.09
C GLY A 139 -22.51 0.64 8.83
N TRP A 140 -21.95 1.05 7.69
CA TRP A 140 -22.07 0.33 6.43
C TRP A 140 -21.14 -0.88 6.36
N CYS A 141 -21.52 -1.85 5.54
CA CYS A 141 -20.74 -3.05 5.29
C CYS A 141 -20.03 -2.96 3.94
N ALA A 142 -18.86 -3.61 3.84
CA ALA A 142 -18.03 -3.58 2.65
C ALA A 142 -17.18 -4.85 2.58
N GLU A 143 -16.92 -5.31 1.37
CA GLU A 143 -15.81 -6.22 1.04
C GLU A 143 -14.73 -5.40 0.29
N ASP A 144 -13.65 -6.05 -0.12
CA ASP A 144 -12.54 -5.42 -0.84
C ASP A 144 -13.01 -4.67 -2.10
N LEU A 145 -14.01 -5.20 -2.83
CA LEU A 145 -14.57 -4.55 -4.02
C LEU A 145 -15.12 -3.14 -3.70
N GLN A 146 -15.89 -2.98 -2.62
CA GLN A 146 -16.42 -1.67 -2.23
C GLN A 146 -15.32 -0.71 -1.80
N LEU A 147 -14.24 -1.21 -1.19
CA LEU A 147 -13.10 -0.38 -0.81
C LEU A 147 -12.28 0.08 -2.02
N ILE A 148 -12.07 -0.80 -3.00
CA ILE A 148 -11.38 -0.47 -4.25
C ILE A 148 -12.15 0.60 -5.04
N HIS A 149 -13.46 0.44 -5.20
CA HIS A 149 -14.30 1.35 -5.99
C HIS A 149 -14.68 2.62 -5.23
N GLY A 150 -15.09 2.51 -3.96
CA GLY A 150 -15.36 3.65 -3.10
C GLY A 150 -14.10 4.46 -2.81
N GLY A 151 -12.94 3.82 -2.78
CA GLY A 151 -11.66 4.51 -2.64
C GLY A 151 -11.16 5.18 -3.93
N GLY A 152 -11.80 4.93 -5.08
CA GLY A 152 -11.47 5.49 -6.39
C GLY A 152 -10.37 4.77 -7.18
N TRP A 153 -9.76 3.72 -6.63
CA TRP A 153 -8.78 2.92 -7.38
C TRP A 153 -9.45 2.15 -8.52
N GLY A 154 -10.62 1.55 -8.27
CA GLY A 154 -11.35 0.82 -9.29
C GLY A 154 -11.75 1.69 -10.49
N TRP A 155 -12.04 2.97 -10.26
CA TRP A 155 -12.35 3.94 -11.32
C TRP A 155 -11.19 4.15 -12.31
N LEU A 156 -9.96 4.04 -11.83
CA LEU A 156 -8.73 4.18 -12.62
C LEU A 156 -8.34 2.88 -13.34
N THR A 157 -9.08 1.79 -13.14
CA THR A 157 -8.68 0.44 -13.57
C THR A 157 -9.68 -0.11 -14.61
N PRO A 158 -9.24 -0.65 -15.74
CA PRO A 158 -7.84 -0.78 -16.16
C PRO A 158 -7.24 0.56 -16.59
N GLY A 159 -5.92 0.68 -16.57
CA GLY A 159 -5.26 1.97 -16.77
C GLY A 159 -5.32 2.59 -18.16
N CYS A 160 -5.75 1.84 -19.18
CA CYS A 160 -5.80 2.29 -20.57
C CYS A 160 -6.91 1.50 -21.32
N SER A 161 -8.14 1.47 -20.79
CA SER A 161 -9.25 0.76 -21.46
C SER A 161 -9.55 1.39 -22.82
N ASP A 162 -9.52 0.58 -23.88
CA ASP A 162 -9.97 1.01 -25.21
C ASP A 162 -11.51 0.96 -25.34
N ASP A 163 -12.20 0.33 -24.38
CA ASP A 163 -13.67 0.19 -24.36
C ASP A 163 -14.26 0.86 -23.10
N PRO A 164 -14.92 2.02 -23.23
CA PRO A 164 -15.58 2.70 -22.12
C PRO A 164 -16.88 2.00 -21.68
N GLU A 165 -17.40 1.05 -22.46
CA GLU A 165 -18.61 0.31 -22.10
C GLU A 165 -18.32 -0.85 -21.14
N LEU A 166 -17.05 -1.18 -20.91
CA LEU A 166 -16.68 -2.18 -19.92
C LEU A 166 -16.70 -1.59 -18.50
N PRO A 167 -17.13 -2.37 -17.49
CA PRO A 167 -17.15 -1.90 -16.11
C PRO A 167 -15.75 -1.56 -15.61
N PRO A 168 -15.59 -0.53 -14.76
CA PRO A 168 -14.37 -0.33 -13.98
C PRO A 168 -14.00 -1.62 -13.26
N LEU A 169 -12.71 -1.94 -13.21
CA LEU A 169 -12.20 -3.19 -12.66
C LEU A 169 -11.62 -3.01 -11.26
N LYS A 170 -11.63 -4.06 -10.46
CA LYS A 170 -10.68 -4.22 -9.36
C LYS A 170 -9.41 -4.93 -9.84
N PRO A 171 -8.24 -4.66 -9.23
CA PRO A 171 -7.09 -5.53 -9.36
C PRO A 171 -7.38 -6.94 -8.82
N ALA A 172 -6.67 -7.94 -9.33
CA ALA A 172 -6.84 -9.33 -8.90
C ALA A 172 -6.55 -9.53 -7.40
N GLY A 173 -7.30 -10.45 -6.77
CA GLY A 173 -7.18 -10.75 -5.35
C GLY A 173 -7.87 -9.70 -4.46
N GLN A 174 -7.36 -9.54 -3.24
CA GLN A 174 -7.89 -8.67 -2.19
C GLN A 174 -6.89 -7.54 -1.87
N GLN A 175 -6.57 -6.72 -2.89
CA GLN A 175 -5.48 -5.75 -2.79
C GLN A 175 -5.73 -4.67 -1.74
N ALA A 176 -6.98 -4.23 -1.52
CA ALA A 176 -7.26 -3.25 -0.49
C ALA A 176 -6.89 -3.81 0.89
N GLY A 177 -7.26 -5.05 1.16
CA GLY A 177 -6.92 -5.76 2.39
C GLY A 177 -5.42 -5.76 2.71
N PHE A 178 -4.56 -6.12 1.74
CA PHE A 178 -3.11 -6.14 1.95
C PHE A 178 -2.53 -4.76 2.25
N GLN A 179 -2.96 -3.75 1.49
CA GLN A 179 -2.46 -2.38 1.65
C GLN A 179 -2.91 -1.78 3.00
N ILE A 180 -4.17 -2.00 3.39
CA ILE A 180 -4.69 -1.62 4.71
C ILE A 180 -3.95 -2.38 5.83
N GLY A 181 -3.61 -3.65 5.63
CA GLY A 181 -2.85 -4.44 6.59
C GLY A 181 -1.44 -3.88 6.85
N PHE A 182 -0.72 -3.44 5.81
CA PHE A 182 0.54 -2.73 6.00
C PHE A 182 0.36 -1.44 6.81
N ALA A 183 -0.68 -0.66 6.51
CA ALA A 183 -0.98 0.56 7.23
C ALA A 183 -1.25 0.28 8.71
N ALA A 184 -2.13 -0.67 9.01
CA ALA A 184 -2.49 -1.07 10.38
C ALA A 184 -1.26 -1.52 11.19
N ALA A 185 -0.37 -2.31 10.59
CA ALA A 185 0.87 -2.72 11.25
C ALA A 185 1.80 -1.52 11.51
N THR A 186 1.91 -0.59 10.56
CA THR A 186 2.76 0.60 10.68
C THR A 186 2.29 1.52 11.79
N ILE A 187 1.01 1.92 11.76
CA ILE A 187 0.45 2.88 12.72
C ILE A 187 0.33 2.25 14.12
N GLY A 188 0.03 0.95 14.20
CA GLY A 188 -0.03 0.20 15.45
C GLY A 188 1.34 0.11 16.14
N LEU A 189 2.41 -0.16 15.39
CA LEU A 189 3.77 -0.14 15.94
C LEU A 189 4.23 1.26 16.32
N ALA A 190 3.85 2.30 15.56
CA ALA A 190 4.24 3.67 15.89
C ALA A 190 3.62 4.12 17.22
N ALA A 191 2.33 3.85 17.42
CA ALA A 191 1.66 4.10 18.70
C ALA A 191 2.20 3.20 19.82
N LEU A 192 2.64 1.98 19.49
CA LEU A 192 3.31 1.11 20.45
C LEU A 192 4.67 1.67 20.90
N ASP A 193 5.47 2.26 20.00
CA ASP A 193 6.71 2.95 20.39
C ASP A 193 6.43 4.05 21.42
N GLN A 194 5.41 4.89 21.17
CA GLN A 194 4.95 5.91 22.12
C GLN A 194 4.52 5.30 23.45
N SER A 195 3.73 4.23 23.41
CA SER A 195 3.24 3.55 24.61
C SER A 195 4.35 2.91 25.44
N LEU A 196 5.37 2.33 24.79
CA LEU A 196 6.57 1.81 25.45
C LEU A 196 7.39 2.91 26.14
N CYS A 197 7.36 4.14 25.63
CA CYS A 197 8.07 5.28 26.22
C CYS A 197 7.29 6.00 27.32
N THR A 198 5.97 6.07 27.19
CA THR A 198 5.12 6.92 28.05
C THR A 198 4.29 6.13 29.05
N GLY A 199 4.14 4.81 28.84
CA GLY A 199 3.20 3.96 29.57
C GLY A 199 1.73 4.22 29.22
N LYS A 200 1.44 5.04 28.20
CA LYS A 200 0.08 5.39 27.76
C LYS A 200 -0.19 4.82 26.38
N GLY A 201 -1.24 4.03 26.27
CA GLY A 201 -1.74 3.52 25.01
C GLY A 201 -2.53 4.56 24.24
N GLU A 202 -2.80 4.23 22.98
CA GLU A 202 -3.59 5.04 22.05
C GLU A 202 -4.56 4.13 21.29
N HIS A 203 -5.67 4.70 20.84
CA HIS A 203 -6.58 4.07 19.91
C HIS A 203 -6.45 4.70 18.53
N LEU A 204 -6.29 3.86 17.52
CA LEU A 204 -6.24 4.24 16.11
C LEU A 204 -7.44 3.66 15.38
N ASP A 205 -8.27 4.55 14.84
CA ASP A 205 -9.43 4.24 14.01
C ASP A 205 -9.04 4.36 12.52
N LEU A 206 -8.64 3.26 11.90
CA LEU A 206 -8.22 3.20 10.50
C LEU A 206 -9.41 2.89 9.58
N ALA A 207 -9.68 3.79 8.64
CA ALA A 207 -10.73 3.64 7.64
C ALA A 207 -10.17 3.10 6.33
N GLY A 208 -10.66 1.94 5.90
CA GLY A 208 -10.23 1.27 4.67
C GLY A 208 -10.41 2.13 3.41
N MET A 209 -11.59 2.71 3.21
CA MET A 209 -11.90 3.56 2.05
C MET A 209 -10.94 4.75 1.97
N SER A 210 -10.74 5.46 3.08
CA SER A 210 -9.79 6.59 3.16
C SER A 210 -8.37 6.17 2.82
N TYR A 211 -7.93 5.00 3.29
CA TYR A 211 -6.59 4.51 2.99
C TYR A 211 -6.41 4.21 1.50
N ILE A 212 -7.40 3.59 0.84
CA ILE A 212 -7.36 3.35 -0.61
C ILE A 212 -7.34 4.67 -1.38
N SER A 213 -8.16 5.65 -1.00
CA SER A 213 -8.13 6.98 -1.60
C SER A 213 -6.81 7.71 -1.42
N SER A 214 -6.03 7.38 -0.39
CA SER A 214 -4.71 7.99 -0.17
C SER A 214 -3.62 7.49 -1.13
N MET A 215 -3.90 6.47 -1.95
CA MET A 215 -2.92 5.80 -2.82
C MET A 215 -3.12 6.04 -4.31
N LEU A 216 -3.94 7.02 -4.71
CA LEU A 216 -4.34 7.21 -6.11
C LEU A 216 -3.30 7.85 -7.03
N GLU A 217 -2.01 7.84 -6.68
CA GLU A 217 -0.93 8.44 -7.46
C GLU A 217 -1.23 9.91 -7.85
N ALA A 218 -1.44 10.16 -9.15
CA ALA A 218 -1.80 11.45 -9.72
C ALA A 218 -3.32 11.66 -9.77
N GLY A 219 -4.13 10.64 -9.54
CA GLY A 219 -5.59 10.64 -9.75
C GLY A 219 -6.31 11.81 -9.09
N PHE A 220 -6.14 11.97 -7.79
CA PHE A 220 -6.80 13.04 -7.03
C PHE A 220 -6.26 14.45 -7.35
N ILE A 221 -4.96 14.55 -7.60
CA ILE A 221 -4.31 15.83 -7.89
C ILE A 221 -4.49 16.29 -9.33
N SER A 222 -4.71 15.39 -10.30
CA SER A 222 -5.15 15.76 -11.65
C SER A 222 -6.48 16.53 -11.58
N TRP A 223 -7.42 16.08 -10.74
CA TRP A 223 -8.67 16.80 -10.55
C TRP A 223 -8.42 18.17 -9.91
N THR A 224 -7.75 18.21 -8.76
CA THR A 224 -7.64 19.46 -8.00
C THR A 224 -6.71 20.49 -8.65
N TYR A 225 -5.65 20.08 -9.35
CA TYR A 225 -4.69 20.99 -9.99
C TYR A 225 -4.97 21.26 -11.47
N LEU A 226 -5.41 20.25 -12.23
CA LEU A 226 -5.64 20.38 -13.67
C LEU A 226 -7.11 20.62 -14.02
N GLY A 227 -8.04 20.28 -13.11
CA GLY A 227 -9.48 20.27 -13.39
C GLY A 227 -9.90 19.07 -14.25
N GLU A 228 -9.05 18.06 -14.37
CA GLU A 228 -9.26 16.87 -15.18
C GLU A 228 -9.64 15.68 -14.30
N ILE A 229 -10.66 14.93 -14.69
CA ILE A 229 -11.05 13.70 -14.00
C ILE A 229 -10.38 12.54 -14.73
N PRO A 230 -9.25 12.00 -14.24
CA PRO A 230 -8.67 10.81 -14.83
C PRO A 230 -9.59 9.62 -14.58
N GLY A 231 -9.64 8.71 -15.54
CA GLY A 231 -10.42 7.47 -15.43
C GLY A 231 -9.70 6.30 -16.10
N ARG A 232 -10.37 5.16 -16.13
CA ARG A 232 -9.88 3.94 -16.79
C ARG A 232 -9.78 4.07 -18.31
N ALA A 233 -10.59 4.94 -18.92
CA ALA A 233 -10.60 5.18 -20.35
C ALA A 233 -9.82 6.45 -20.68
N GLY A 234 -9.19 6.47 -21.85
CA GLY A 234 -8.41 7.60 -22.35
C GLY A 234 -6.92 7.53 -22.03
N THR A 235 -6.26 8.65 -22.29
CA THR A 235 -4.79 8.71 -22.37
C THR A 235 -4.13 8.97 -21.03
N ARG A 236 -3.06 8.23 -20.76
CA ARG A 236 -2.19 8.49 -19.60
C ARG A 236 -1.37 9.76 -19.80
N ILE A 237 -1.09 10.47 -18.70
CA ILE A 237 -0.24 11.68 -18.73
C ILE A 237 1.17 11.37 -19.28
N LEU A 238 1.68 10.16 -19.03
CA LEU A 238 2.99 9.67 -19.46
C LEU A 238 2.84 8.67 -20.62
N ASN A 239 3.66 8.79 -21.66
CA ASN A 239 3.54 8.03 -22.91
C ASN A 239 4.92 7.77 -23.57
N PRO A 240 5.18 6.55 -24.08
CA PRO A 240 4.31 5.37 -24.02
C PRO A 240 4.11 4.83 -22.60
N TRP A 241 2.96 4.20 -22.35
CA TRP A 241 2.60 3.49 -21.12
C TRP A 241 1.58 2.40 -21.45
N ARG A 242 2.04 1.20 -21.82
CA ARG A 242 1.12 0.12 -22.24
C ARG A 242 1.74 -1.27 -22.18
N ILE A 243 0.87 -2.28 -22.10
CA ILE A 243 1.20 -3.69 -22.29
C ILE A 243 1.10 -4.03 -23.78
N PHE A 244 2.14 -4.64 -24.33
CA PHE A 244 2.23 -5.07 -25.73
C PHE A 244 2.38 -6.60 -25.82
N GLU A 245 1.72 -7.18 -26.83
CA GLU A 245 1.93 -8.57 -27.23
C GLU A 245 3.27 -8.73 -27.93
N VAL A 246 3.98 -9.81 -27.62
CA VAL A 246 5.24 -10.20 -28.25
C VAL A 246 5.23 -11.71 -28.57
N ALA A 247 6.26 -12.22 -29.25
CA ALA A 247 6.23 -13.56 -29.84
C ALA A 247 6.05 -14.71 -28.82
N ASP A 248 6.45 -14.52 -27.56
CA ASP A 248 6.39 -15.53 -26.50
C ASP A 248 5.74 -15.03 -25.19
N GLY A 249 5.00 -13.93 -25.23
CA GLY A 249 4.29 -13.40 -24.06
C GLY A 249 3.94 -11.93 -24.20
N ARG A 250 4.02 -11.18 -23.09
CA ARG A 250 3.68 -9.76 -23.03
C ARG A 250 4.76 -8.95 -22.33
N ILE A 251 4.94 -7.72 -22.78
CA ILE A 251 5.89 -6.76 -22.21
C ILE A 251 5.18 -5.43 -21.94
N PHE A 252 5.38 -4.89 -20.74
CA PHE A 252 5.01 -3.51 -20.42
C PHE A 252 6.16 -2.58 -20.80
N ILE A 253 5.85 -1.48 -21.49
CA ILE A 253 6.82 -0.46 -21.89
C ILE A 253 6.35 0.90 -21.37
N VAL A 254 7.25 1.59 -20.66
CA VAL A 254 7.05 2.96 -20.19
C VAL A 254 8.26 3.86 -20.46
N CYS A 255 8.00 5.10 -20.84
CA CYS A 255 8.97 6.21 -20.80
C CYS A 255 8.40 7.34 -19.92
N VAL A 256 9.12 7.65 -18.84
CA VAL A 256 8.76 8.70 -17.87
C VAL A 256 9.37 10.05 -18.25
N GLU A 257 10.56 10.04 -18.86
CA GLU A 257 11.28 11.25 -19.29
C GLU A 257 11.56 11.21 -20.80
N ASP A 258 11.66 12.39 -21.45
CA ASP A 258 11.90 12.49 -22.90
C ASP A 258 13.22 11.86 -23.35
N ASP A 259 14.22 11.80 -22.47
CA ASP A 259 15.49 11.15 -22.76
C ASP A 259 15.36 9.63 -22.90
N GLN A 260 14.36 9.01 -22.26
CA GLN A 260 14.04 7.60 -22.41
C GLN A 260 13.35 7.35 -23.75
N TRP A 261 12.47 8.27 -24.19
CA TRP A 261 11.89 8.22 -25.52
C TRP A 261 12.98 8.30 -26.60
N ALA A 262 13.92 9.24 -26.48
CA ALA A 262 15.04 9.35 -27.41
C ALA A 262 15.85 8.04 -27.52
N ARG A 263 16.15 7.39 -26.38
CA ARG A 263 16.82 6.08 -26.36
C ARG A 263 15.96 4.98 -26.96
N LEU A 264 14.64 5.01 -26.75
CA LEU A 264 13.73 4.06 -27.38
C LEU A 264 13.77 4.18 -28.90
N LYS A 265 13.78 5.40 -29.46
CA LYS A 265 13.95 5.61 -30.92
C LYS A 265 15.20 4.92 -31.44
N GLU A 266 16.34 5.09 -30.75
CA GLU A 266 17.61 4.45 -31.11
C GLU A 266 17.52 2.91 -31.04
N VAL A 267 16.92 2.38 -29.97
CA VAL A 267 16.72 0.94 -29.77
C VAL A 267 15.84 0.32 -30.87
N MET A 268 14.84 1.06 -31.35
CA MET A 268 13.98 0.63 -32.46
C MET A 268 14.66 0.73 -33.83
N GLY A 269 15.86 1.32 -33.91
CA GLY A 269 16.57 1.60 -35.16
C GLY A 269 16.04 2.83 -35.91
N SER A 270 15.46 3.80 -35.20
CA SER A 270 14.91 5.06 -35.72
C SER A 270 13.94 4.85 -36.89
N PRO A 271 12.81 4.16 -36.67
CA PRO A 271 11.80 4.00 -37.71
C PRO A 271 11.22 5.35 -38.12
N GLU A 272 10.87 5.52 -39.40
CA GLU A 272 10.43 6.83 -39.95
C GLU A 272 9.28 7.47 -39.17
N TRP A 273 8.34 6.66 -38.65
CA TRP A 273 7.22 7.16 -37.86
C TRP A 273 7.65 7.75 -36.51
N ALA A 274 8.71 7.24 -35.89
CA ALA A 274 9.17 7.73 -34.58
C ALA A 274 9.88 9.08 -34.68
N GLU A 275 10.29 9.49 -35.88
CA GLU A 275 10.90 10.79 -36.16
C GLU A 275 9.88 11.86 -36.57
N MET A 276 8.58 11.55 -36.49
CA MET A 276 7.53 12.55 -36.66
C MET A 276 7.56 13.55 -35.49
N GLU A 277 7.50 14.84 -35.80
CA GLU A 277 7.56 15.95 -34.82
C GLU A 277 6.53 15.81 -33.68
N ILE A 278 5.39 15.18 -33.96
CA ILE A 278 4.35 14.91 -32.96
C ILE A 278 4.84 14.02 -31.81
N PHE A 279 5.85 13.17 -32.01
CA PHE A 279 6.35 12.29 -30.95
C PHE A 279 7.55 12.86 -30.18
N ASP A 280 8.09 14.02 -30.57
CA ASP A 280 9.29 14.59 -29.94
C ASP A 280 9.02 15.14 -28.53
N THR A 281 7.75 15.40 -28.18
CA THR A 281 7.36 15.94 -26.87
C THR A 281 6.37 15.02 -26.17
N GLN A 282 6.36 15.05 -24.84
CA GLN A 282 5.38 14.32 -24.04
C GLN A 282 3.93 14.69 -24.40
N ALA A 283 3.64 15.98 -24.61
CA ALA A 283 2.32 16.46 -24.99
C ALA A 283 1.90 15.94 -26.38
N GLY A 284 2.80 15.93 -27.36
CA GLY A 284 2.47 15.39 -28.68
C GLY A 284 2.30 13.86 -28.67
N ARG A 285 3.07 13.13 -27.84
CA ARG A 285 2.85 11.69 -27.63
C ARG A 285 1.51 11.40 -26.97
N PHE A 286 1.06 12.26 -26.07
CA PHE A 286 -0.29 12.22 -25.49
C PHE A 286 -1.36 12.40 -26.58
N ASP A 287 -1.25 13.45 -27.41
CA ASP A 287 -2.21 13.75 -28.48
C ASP A 287 -2.29 12.66 -29.57
N ALA A 288 -1.25 11.84 -29.71
CA ALA A 288 -1.13 10.81 -30.73
C ALA A 288 -0.92 9.39 -30.16
N GLU A 289 -1.42 9.13 -28.95
CA GLU A 289 -1.24 7.87 -28.22
C GLU A 289 -1.65 6.64 -29.06
N ASP A 290 -2.81 6.67 -29.71
CA ASP A 290 -3.32 5.54 -30.50
C ASP A 290 -2.33 5.11 -31.60
N LEU A 291 -1.77 6.09 -32.31
CA LEU A 291 -0.79 5.85 -33.37
C LEU A 291 0.54 5.37 -32.79
N LEU A 292 0.99 5.98 -31.69
CA LEU A 292 2.18 5.59 -30.96
C LEU A 292 2.10 4.13 -30.52
N HIS A 293 0.99 3.73 -29.90
CA HIS A 293 0.78 2.39 -29.39
C HIS A 293 0.60 1.36 -30.50
N MET A 294 -0.10 1.69 -31.59
CA MET A 294 -0.19 0.81 -32.76
C MET A 294 1.20 0.48 -33.32
N TRP A 295 2.04 1.51 -33.60
CA TRP A 295 3.36 1.29 -34.19
C TRP A 295 4.37 0.67 -33.22
N LEU A 296 4.33 1.01 -31.94
CA LEU A 296 5.12 0.31 -30.91
C LEU A 296 4.72 -1.15 -30.79
N GLY A 297 3.42 -1.46 -30.89
CA GLY A 297 2.92 -2.84 -30.91
C GLY A 297 3.45 -3.62 -32.11
N GLU A 298 3.41 -3.04 -33.31
CA GLU A 298 3.98 -3.66 -34.52
C GLU A 298 5.49 -3.92 -34.38
N TRP A 299 6.23 -3.00 -33.77
CA TRP A 299 7.67 -3.16 -33.51
C TRP A 299 7.96 -4.23 -32.44
N ALA A 300 7.15 -4.29 -31.37
CA ALA A 300 7.34 -5.23 -30.26
C ALA A 300 6.94 -6.68 -30.63
N ALA A 301 5.88 -6.85 -31.44
CA ALA A 301 5.27 -8.14 -31.78
C ALA A 301 6.24 -9.27 -32.19
N PRO A 302 7.26 -9.06 -33.06
CA PRO A 302 8.15 -10.14 -33.48
C PRO A 302 9.24 -10.50 -32.44
N GLN A 303 9.35 -9.76 -31.35
CA GLN A 303 10.44 -9.89 -30.38
C GLN A 303 10.08 -10.86 -29.26
N ARG A 304 11.04 -11.20 -28.40
CA ARG A 304 10.83 -12.08 -27.23
C ARG A 304 10.86 -11.28 -25.94
N VAL A 305 10.05 -11.69 -24.95
CA VAL A 305 9.88 -10.98 -23.67
C VAL A 305 11.22 -10.68 -22.99
N MET A 306 12.04 -11.72 -22.76
CA MET A 306 13.29 -11.55 -22.01
C MET A 306 14.38 -10.81 -22.80
N ASP A 307 14.40 -10.97 -24.13
CA ASP A 307 15.33 -10.23 -24.98
C ASP A 307 15.01 -8.73 -24.93
N LEU A 308 13.72 -8.37 -25.04
CA LEU A 308 13.25 -7.00 -24.87
C LEU A 308 13.56 -6.49 -23.47
N PHE A 309 13.20 -7.24 -22.43
CA PHE A 309 13.45 -6.83 -21.05
C PHE A 309 14.92 -6.46 -20.81
N HIS A 310 15.86 -7.33 -21.20
CA HIS A 310 17.29 -7.05 -21.06
C HIS A 310 17.76 -5.91 -21.97
N LEU A 311 17.19 -5.75 -23.18
CA LEU A 311 17.48 -4.65 -24.09
C LEU A 311 17.06 -3.30 -23.51
N GLY A 312 15.83 -3.19 -23.01
CA GLY A 312 15.32 -1.98 -22.35
C GLY A 312 16.17 -1.61 -21.14
N GLN A 313 16.47 -2.59 -20.29
CA GLN A 313 17.30 -2.39 -19.10
C GLN A 313 18.74 -1.98 -19.45
N GLY A 314 19.34 -2.57 -20.48
CA GLY A 314 20.66 -2.19 -21.00
C GLY A 314 20.75 -0.75 -21.50
N ASN A 315 19.62 -0.18 -21.95
CA ASN A 315 19.49 1.21 -22.41
C ASN A 315 18.83 2.14 -21.37
N ARG A 316 18.51 1.60 -20.18
CA ARG A 316 17.77 2.28 -19.10
C ARG A 316 16.44 2.86 -19.58
N ILE A 317 15.63 1.99 -20.19
CA ILE A 317 14.23 2.23 -20.57
C ILE A 317 13.37 1.28 -19.72
N GLY A 318 12.20 1.76 -19.27
CA GLY A 318 11.32 1.00 -18.39
C GLY A 318 10.57 -0.11 -19.13
N PHE A 319 11.21 -1.27 -19.30
CA PHE A 319 10.54 -2.47 -19.81
C PHE A 319 10.35 -3.48 -18.67
N ALA A 320 9.21 -4.16 -18.66
CA ALA A 320 8.91 -5.20 -17.68
C ALA A 320 8.12 -6.37 -18.30
N PRO A 321 8.51 -7.62 -18.05
CA PRO A 321 7.68 -8.77 -18.41
C PRO A 321 6.37 -8.75 -17.62
N VAL A 322 5.26 -9.13 -18.28
CA VAL A 322 4.02 -9.48 -17.58
C VAL A 322 4.16 -10.93 -17.12
N ASN A 323 4.68 -11.12 -15.91
CA ASN A 323 5.02 -12.45 -15.40
C ASN A 323 3.75 -13.21 -14.97
N THR A 324 3.72 -14.50 -15.25
CA THR A 324 2.85 -15.46 -14.54
C THR A 324 3.42 -15.76 -13.15
N ILE A 325 2.60 -16.30 -12.25
CA ILE A 325 3.08 -16.76 -10.94
C ILE A 325 4.16 -17.85 -11.09
N GLN A 326 4.00 -18.76 -12.06
CA GLN A 326 4.99 -19.79 -12.33
C GLN A 326 6.34 -19.21 -12.75
N GLN A 327 6.35 -18.20 -13.63
CA GLN A 327 7.60 -17.52 -14.02
C GLN A 327 8.29 -16.87 -12.82
N MET A 328 7.53 -16.30 -11.87
CA MET A 328 8.11 -15.73 -10.65
C MET A 328 8.67 -16.80 -9.70
N LEU A 329 8.04 -17.97 -9.57
CA LEU A 329 8.60 -19.11 -8.81
C LEU A 329 9.97 -19.54 -9.36
N ASP A 330 10.15 -19.43 -10.67
CA ASP A 330 11.37 -19.82 -11.37
C ASP A 330 12.42 -18.71 -11.45
N ASP A 331 12.05 -17.46 -11.16
CA ASP A 331 12.86 -16.26 -11.40
C ASP A 331 14.18 -16.27 -10.59
N PRO A 332 15.33 -16.07 -11.25
CA PRO A 332 16.63 -16.10 -10.58
C PRO A 332 16.85 -14.94 -9.61
N HIS A 333 16.23 -13.79 -9.85
CA HIS A 333 16.40 -12.59 -9.01
C HIS A 333 15.65 -12.72 -7.69
N LEU A 334 14.38 -13.11 -7.73
CA LEU A 334 13.59 -13.39 -6.52
C LEU A 334 14.23 -14.49 -5.67
N ARG A 335 14.77 -15.53 -6.31
CA ARG A 335 15.51 -16.61 -5.64
C ARG A 335 16.80 -16.11 -4.97
N GLU A 336 17.64 -15.34 -5.66
CA GLU A 336 18.91 -14.82 -5.10
C GLU A 336 18.67 -13.82 -3.95
N ARG A 337 17.56 -13.09 -4.01
CA ARG A 337 17.16 -12.18 -2.92
C ARG A 337 16.58 -12.89 -1.71
N GLY A 338 16.21 -14.17 -1.83
CA GLY A 338 15.62 -14.95 -0.74
C GLY A 338 14.15 -14.60 -0.49
N PHE A 339 13.45 -14.10 -1.51
CA PHE A 339 12.03 -13.78 -1.42
C PHE A 339 11.16 -15.04 -1.34
N LEU A 340 11.61 -16.16 -1.92
CA LEU A 340 10.89 -17.43 -1.87
C LEU A 340 11.43 -18.28 -0.71
N VAL A 341 10.54 -18.75 0.17
CA VAL A 341 10.90 -19.51 1.37
C VAL A 341 10.16 -20.83 1.44
N GLU A 342 10.82 -21.86 1.94
CA GLU A 342 10.19 -23.15 2.23
C GLU A 342 9.51 -23.12 3.61
N VAL A 343 8.27 -23.58 3.65
CA VAL A 343 7.45 -23.63 4.86
C VAL A 343 6.92 -25.04 5.05
N ASP A 344 7.27 -25.66 6.18
CA ASP A 344 6.73 -26.94 6.59
C ASP A 344 5.35 -26.74 7.22
N GLN A 345 4.29 -26.86 6.41
CA GLN A 345 2.91 -26.66 6.83
C GLN A 345 2.20 -28.01 7.07
N PRO A 346 1.71 -28.27 8.29
CA PRO A 346 0.87 -29.44 8.56
C PRO A 346 -0.32 -29.54 7.60
N GLY A 347 -0.52 -30.73 7.02
CA GLY A 347 -1.56 -30.98 6.01
C GLY A 347 -1.14 -30.66 4.56
N LEU A 348 -0.20 -29.74 4.34
CA LEU A 348 0.30 -29.36 3.01
C LEU A 348 1.71 -29.89 2.72
N GLY A 349 2.47 -30.29 3.74
CA GLY A 349 3.88 -30.66 3.60
C GLY A 349 4.77 -29.43 3.48
N THR A 350 5.94 -29.58 2.86
CA THR A 350 6.83 -28.45 2.57
C THR A 350 6.33 -27.73 1.31
N ILE A 351 5.97 -26.47 1.45
CA ILE A 351 5.53 -25.60 0.35
C ILE A 351 6.41 -24.35 0.26
N THR A 352 6.68 -23.89 -0.96
CA THR A 352 7.33 -22.61 -1.19
C THR A 352 6.30 -21.49 -1.06
N LEU A 353 6.58 -20.40 -0.34
CA LEU A 353 5.71 -19.23 -0.23
C LEU A 353 6.53 -17.93 -0.39
N PRO A 354 5.88 -16.79 -0.71
CA PRO A 354 6.48 -15.47 -0.52
C PRO A 354 6.92 -15.27 0.93
N GLY A 355 8.15 -14.81 1.09
CA GLY A 355 8.85 -14.59 2.35
C GLY A 355 8.88 -13.11 2.74
N PRO A 356 10.04 -12.56 3.14
CA PRO A 356 10.10 -11.19 3.66
C PRO A 356 9.80 -10.15 2.58
N VAL A 357 9.01 -9.14 2.95
CA VAL A 357 8.68 -7.97 2.09
C VAL A 357 9.87 -7.06 1.80
N ALA A 358 10.95 -7.19 2.57
CA ALA A 358 12.21 -6.50 2.38
C ALA A 358 13.36 -7.30 3.00
N ARG A 359 14.57 -7.14 2.48
CA ARG A 359 15.76 -7.78 3.05
C ARG A 359 16.31 -6.93 4.20
N LEU A 360 16.58 -7.58 5.32
CA LEU A 360 17.14 -6.94 6.52
C LEU A 360 18.60 -7.35 6.69
N SER A 361 19.49 -6.43 7.08
CA SER A 361 20.89 -6.78 7.35
C SER A 361 21.04 -7.63 8.60
N LYS A 362 20.14 -7.47 9.58
CA LYS A 362 20.00 -8.38 10.72
C LYS A 362 18.82 -9.32 10.48
N PRO A 363 18.96 -10.63 10.76
CA PRO A 363 17.98 -11.65 10.38
C PRO A 363 16.78 -11.69 11.35
N TRP A 364 16.03 -10.58 11.46
CA TRP A 364 14.86 -10.50 12.34
C TRP A 364 13.65 -11.27 11.79
N TRP A 365 13.52 -11.35 10.47
CA TRP A 365 12.44 -12.07 9.81
C TRP A 365 12.72 -13.58 9.81
N SER A 366 11.74 -14.38 10.24
CA SER A 366 11.82 -15.85 10.14
C SER A 366 10.46 -16.53 10.31
N VAL A 367 10.25 -17.65 9.61
CA VAL A 367 9.15 -18.58 9.90
C VAL A 367 9.57 -19.53 11.03
N ARG A 368 8.96 -19.36 12.20
CA ARG A 368 9.25 -20.10 13.45
C ARG A 368 8.22 -21.20 13.71
N GLN A 369 6.98 -20.93 13.32
CA GLN A 369 5.85 -21.81 13.53
C GLN A 369 4.97 -21.80 12.28
N PRO A 370 4.41 -22.96 11.90
CA PRO A 370 3.45 -23.04 10.81
C PRO A 370 2.15 -22.29 11.17
N ALA A 371 1.24 -22.17 10.22
CA ALA A 371 -0.07 -21.64 10.49
C ALA A 371 -0.85 -22.65 11.36
N PRO A 372 -1.49 -22.20 12.45
CA PRO A 372 -2.08 -23.10 13.43
C PRO A 372 -3.37 -23.76 12.90
N TYR A 373 -3.59 -25.01 13.30
CA TYR A 373 -4.94 -25.60 13.25
C TYR A 373 -5.89 -24.78 14.12
N LEU A 374 -7.18 -24.83 13.78
CA LEU A 374 -8.22 -24.11 14.53
C LEU A 374 -8.21 -24.54 16.00
N GLY A 375 -7.98 -23.59 16.91
CA GLY A 375 -7.96 -23.85 18.35
C GLY A 375 -6.81 -24.71 18.84
N ALA A 376 -5.72 -24.83 18.06
CA ALA A 376 -4.54 -25.60 18.44
C ALA A 376 -3.94 -25.15 19.78
N ASP A 377 -4.14 -23.89 20.15
CA ASP A 377 -3.58 -23.26 21.33
C ASP A 377 -4.69 -22.79 22.29
N GLN A 378 -5.72 -23.60 22.48
CA GLN A 378 -6.90 -23.24 23.30
C GLN A 378 -6.58 -22.83 24.75
N ASP A 379 -5.38 -23.05 25.28
CA ASP A 379 -4.94 -22.57 26.60
C ASP A 379 -3.85 -21.49 26.54
N ALA A 380 -3.59 -20.91 25.35
CA ALA A 380 -2.56 -19.90 25.15
C ALA A 380 -2.73 -18.70 26.09
N ARG A 381 -1.61 -18.29 26.68
CA ARG A 381 -1.43 -17.05 27.45
C ARG A 381 -0.09 -16.43 27.04
N PHE A 382 0.13 -15.17 27.40
CA PHE A 382 1.45 -14.56 27.31
C PHE A 382 2.28 -14.99 28.52
N GLU A 383 3.44 -15.60 28.29
CA GLU A 383 4.26 -16.15 29.38
C GLU A 383 4.90 -15.06 30.25
N GLN A 384 5.16 -13.90 29.65
CA GLN A 384 5.70 -12.74 30.35
C GLN A 384 4.63 -11.65 30.45
N PRO A 385 4.31 -11.18 31.67
CA PRO A 385 3.40 -10.07 31.85
C PRO A 385 4.03 -8.79 31.29
N ARG A 386 3.20 -7.77 31.09
CA ARG A 386 3.69 -6.55 30.48
C ARG A 386 4.76 -5.93 31.37
N GLY A 387 5.93 -5.69 30.78
CA GLY A 387 7.00 -4.98 31.46
C GLY A 387 6.45 -3.65 31.99
N LYS A 388 6.50 -3.47 33.32
CA LYS A 388 6.24 -2.18 33.93
C LYS A 388 7.55 -1.38 33.86
N ASP A 389 7.50 -0.26 33.14
CA ASP A 389 8.43 0.89 33.17
C ASP A 389 9.54 0.98 32.11
N LEU A 390 9.50 2.10 31.37
CA LEU A 390 10.54 3.16 31.32
C LEU A 390 9.85 4.53 31.20
N ALA A 391 9.11 4.97 32.23
CA ALA A 391 8.53 6.31 32.25
C ALA A 391 9.61 7.36 32.57
N THR A 392 10.24 7.92 31.54
CA THR A 392 11.25 8.99 31.71
C THR A 392 11.10 10.17 30.76
N GLU A 393 10.31 10.07 29.69
CA GLU A 393 10.15 11.14 28.70
C GLU A 393 8.89 11.99 28.91
N SER A 394 8.94 13.24 28.42
CA SER A 394 7.80 14.16 28.37
C SER A 394 6.61 13.55 27.61
N GLN A 395 5.40 14.05 27.88
CA GLN A 395 4.21 13.65 27.12
C GLN A 395 4.45 13.89 25.61
N ARG A 396 4.45 12.81 24.83
CA ARG A 396 4.33 12.86 23.37
C ARG A 396 2.84 12.92 23.01
N SER A 397 2.47 13.90 22.19
CA SER A 397 1.13 14.10 21.65
C SER A 397 0.86 13.26 20.39
N LEU A 398 1.90 12.86 19.66
CA LEU A 398 1.82 12.00 18.48
C LEU A 398 2.75 10.78 18.57
N PRO A 399 2.43 9.68 17.85
CA PRO A 399 3.18 8.42 17.92
C PRO A 399 4.70 8.54 17.74
N LEU A 400 5.15 9.29 16.73
CA LEU A 400 6.56 9.48 16.39
C LEU A 400 7.07 10.89 16.73
N GLU A 401 6.40 11.60 17.63
CA GLU A 401 6.90 12.89 18.10
C GLU A 401 8.30 12.75 18.72
N GLY A 402 9.24 13.57 18.25
CA GLY A 402 10.66 13.52 18.64
C GLY A 402 11.53 12.61 17.78
N VAL A 403 10.96 11.87 16.83
CA VAL A 403 11.73 11.11 15.82
C VAL A 403 12.10 12.03 14.67
N THR A 404 13.35 11.97 14.22
CA THR A 404 13.88 12.77 13.09
C THR A 404 14.22 11.89 11.89
N VAL A 405 13.93 12.36 10.67
CA VAL A 405 14.15 11.61 9.42
C VAL A 405 14.93 12.44 8.42
N ALA A 406 16.07 11.93 7.95
CA ALA A 406 16.75 12.45 6.78
C ALA A 406 16.16 11.79 5.51
N ASP A 407 15.43 12.57 4.73
CA ASP A 407 14.68 12.13 3.56
C ASP A 407 15.46 12.47 2.26
N PHE A 408 16.14 11.47 1.71
CA PHE A 408 16.83 11.47 0.41
C PHE A 408 16.01 10.74 -0.65
N THR A 409 14.70 11.03 -0.67
CA THR A 409 13.77 10.39 -1.60
C THR A 409 13.27 11.35 -2.67
N TRP A 410 12.68 10.80 -3.72
CA TRP A 410 12.03 11.52 -4.81
C TRP A 410 10.85 10.74 -5.40
N VAL A 411 10.01 11.42 -6.18
CA VAL A 411 8.84 10.83 -6.84
C VAL A 411 7.80 10.32 -5.84
N TRP A 412 7.65 9.01 -5.63
CA TRP A 412 6.52 8.47 -4.87
C TRP A 412 6.84 7.45 -3.77
N ALA A 413 7.48 6.31 -4.03
CA ALA A 413 7.64 5.27 -3.00
C ALA A 413 8.30 5.77 -1.70
N GLY A 414 9.42 6.47 -1.84
CA GLY A 414 10.12 7.07 -0.71
C GLY A 414 9.33 8.23 -0.07
N PRO A 415 8.80 9.18 -0.86
CA PRO A 415 7.94 10.23 -0.32
C PRO A 415 6.69 9.72 0.39
N PHE A 416 6.07 8.63 -0.07
CA PHE A 416 4.93 7.98 0.57
C PHE A 416 5.31 7.39 1.93
N CYS A 417 6.46 6.71 2.01
CA CYS A 417 7.06 6.24 3.26
C CYS A 417 7.26 7.40 4.24
N THR A 418 7.99 8.45 3.85
CA THR A 418 8.35 9.54 4.76
C THR A 418 7.17 10.44 5.08
N MET A 419 6.18 10.57 4.20
CA MET A 419 4.92 11.28 4.48
C MET A 419 4.15 10.55 5.59
N HIS A 420 4.05 9.22 5.56
CA HIS A 420 3.40 8.47 6.64
C HIS A 420 4.13 8.64 7.98
N LEU A 421 5.46 8.70 7.98
CA LEU A 421 6.23 9.02 9.19
C LEU A 421 5.93 10.44 9.71
N ALA A 422 5.81 11.43 8.80
CA ALA A 422 5.43 12.80 9.16
C ALA A 422 3.99 12.87 9.71
N HIS A 423 3.04 12.14 9.11
CA HIS A 423 1.65 12.03 9.58
C HIS A 423 1.57 11.42 10.98
N LEU A 424 2.50 10.52 11.33
CA LEU A 424 2.63 9.96 12.67
C LEU A 424 3.39 10.88 13.65
N GLY A 425 3.89 12.03 13.20
CA GLY A 425 4.49 13.07 14.04
C GLY A 425 6.01 13.20 13.95
N ALA A 426 6.68 12.43 13.09
CA ALA A 426 8.13 12.57 12.89
C ALA A 426 8.50 13.91 12.23
N GLU A 427 9.65 14.47 12.58
CA GLU A 427 10.23 15.60 11.86
C GLU A 427 10.99 15.10 10.64
N VAL A 428 10.43 15.29 9.46
CA VAL A 428 11.00 14.81 8.20
C VAL A 428 11.70 15.95 7.47
N ILE A 429 13.00 15.80 7.27
CA ILE A 429 13.87 16.76 6.60
C ILE A 429 14.19 16.24 5.21
N LYS A 430 13.49 16.77 4.21
CA LYS A 430 13.74 16.47 2.80
C LYS A 430 14.98 17.21 2.31
N VAL A 431 15.98 16.46 1.89
CA VAL A 431 17.22 16.98 1.31
C VAL A 431 17.07 17.02 -0.20
N GLU A 432 17.07 18.22 -0.76
CA GLU A 432 16.88 18.48 -2.19
C GLU A 432 18.04 19.29 -2.77
N SER A 433 18.11 19.39 -4.10
CA SER A 433 19.04 20.28 -4.82
C SER A 433 18.24 21.28 -5.65
N ARG A 434 18.73 22.53 -5.80
CA ARG A 434 18.11 23.49 -6.73
C ARG A 434 18.47 23.20 -8.19
N GLN A 435 19.63 22.60 -8.43
CA GLN A 435 20.09 22.19 -9.75
C GLN A 435 19.34 20.94 -10.24
N ALA A 436 18.97 20.06 -9.32
CA ALA A 436 18.20 18.86 -9.58
C ALA A 436 17.12 18.67 -8.49
N PRO A 437 16.02 19.46 -8.55
CA PRO A 437 14.91 19.30 -7.63
C PRO A 437 14.27 17.92 -7.82
N ASP A 438 13.52 17.48 -6.80
CA ASP A 438 12.71 16.26 -6.86
C ASP A 438 11.95 16.19 -8.20
N LEU A 439 12.00 15.04 -8.88
CA LEU A 439 11.27 14.83 -10.12
C LEU A 439 9.77 15.06 -9.93
N GLY A 440 9.21 14.81 -8.74
CA GLY A 440 7.84 15.15 -8.40
C GLY A 440 7.52 16.64 -8.50
N ARG A 441 8.50 17.55 -8.44
CA ARG A 441 8.31 19.00 -8.69
C ARG A 441 8.29 19.35 -10.19
N ARG A 442 8.63 18.39 -11.06
CA ARG A 442 8.82 18.57 -12.51
C ARG A 442 7.83 17.77 -13.37
N LEU A 443 7.06 16.85 -12.77
CA LEU A 443 6.01 16.13 -13.49
C LEU A 443 4.93 17.11 -13.99
N PRO A 444 4.23 16.84 -15.10
CA PRO A 444 3.31 17.80 -15.72
C PRO A 444 1.95 17.87 -14.98
N ILE A 445 1.97 18.20 -13.68
CA ILE A 445 0.79 18.39 -12.82
C ILE A 445 0.92 19.75 -12.13
N PHE A 446 0.91 20.81 -12.93
CA PHE A 446 0.97 22.19 -12.42
C PHE A 446 -0.43 22.75 -12.32
N SER A 447 -0.71 23.50 -11.25
CA SER A 447 -2.02 24.12 -11.08
C SER A 447 -2.33 25.06 -12.26
N VAL A 448 -3.44 24.85 -12.96
CA VAL A 448 -3.88 25.70 -14.09
C VAL A 448 -4.17 27.15 -13.70
N ASN A 449 -4.36 27.41 -12.40
CA ASN A 449 -4.66 28.73 -11.85
C ASN A 449 -3.44 29.51 -11.36
N HIS A 450 -2.23 28.94 -11.43
CA HIS A 450 -1.01 29.53 -10.89
C HIS A 450 0.14 29.45 -11.91
N GLU A 451 1.17 30.28 -11.75
CA GLU A 451 2.37 30.19 -12.58
C GLU A 451 3.10 28.86 -12.34
N GLU A 452 3.55 28.21 -13.42
CA GLU A 452 4.31 26.98 -13.35
C GLU A 452 5.65 27.21 -12.65
N SER A 453 5.88 26.46 -11.58
CA SER A 453 7.10 26.53 -10.79
C SER A 453 7.29 25.22 -10.02
N VAL A 454 8.49 25.02 -9.49
CA VAL A 454 8.81 23.86 -8.64
C VAL A 454 7.96 23.74 -7.37
N ASP A 455 7.26 24.81 -6.98
CA ASP A 455 6.43 24.90 -5.77
C ASP A 455 4.92 24.92 -6.07
N SER A 456 4.51 25.01 -7.34
CA SER A 456 3.10 24.96 -7.76
C SER A 456 2.66 23.60 -8.31
N ASN A 457 3.54 22.59 -8.20
CA ASN A 457 3.29 21.23 -8.66
C ASN A 457 2.45 20.41 -7.67
N GLY A 458 1.32 19.86 -8.14
CA GLY A 458 0.40 19.06 -7.32
C GLY A 458 0.97 17.74 -6.84
N TYR A 459 1.86 17.11 -7.62
CA TYR A 459 2.46 15.82 -7.27
C TYR A 459 3.36 15.97 -6.06
N PHE A 460 4.26 16.94 -6.08
CA PHE A 460 5.07 17.26 -4.90
C PHE A 460 4.20 17.71 -3.72
N ASN A 461 3.20 18.56 -3.97
CA ASN A 461 2.39 19.13 -2.89
C ASN A 461 1.53 18.10 -2.16
N GLN A 462 1.16 17.00 -2.82
CA GLN A 462 0.52 15.84 -2.17
C GLN A 462 1.51 15.05 -1.30
N TRP A 463 2.63 14.59 -1.86
CA TRP A 463 3.54 13.67 -1.16
C TRP A 463 4.58 14.37 -0.27
N GLY A 464 4.63 15.71 -0.32
CA GLY A 464 5.47 16.57 0.51
C GLY A 464 4.83 17.03 1.82
N GLN A 465 3.56 16.68 2.06
CA GLN A 465 2.81 17.09 3.25
C GLN A 465 3.54 16.76 4.56
N GLY A 466 3.49 17.70 5.51
CA GLY A 466 4.09 17.53 6.84
C GLY A 466 5.63 17.61 6.90
N LYS A 467 6.32 17.86 5.79
CA LYS A 467 7.79 17.84 5.70
C LYS A 467 8.43 19.23 5.79
N LYS A 468 9.72 19.25 6.13
CA LYS A 468 10.64 20.37 5.93
C LYS A 468 11.50 20.13 4.69
N SER A 469 12.03 21.19 4.08
CA SER A 469 12.89 21.12 2.89
C SER A 469 14.16 21.94 3.09
N ILE A 470 15.30 21.35 2.76
CA ILE A 470 16.63 21.97 2.72
C ILE A 470 17.26 21.74 1.34
N THR A 471 17.97 22.76 0.84
CA THR A 471 18.70 22.69 -0.42
C THR A 471 20.20 22.52 -0.19
N LEU A 472 20.78 21.42 -0.70
CA LEU A 472 22.22 21.13 -0.67
C LEU A 472 22.71 20.72 -2.06
N ASP A 473 23.85 21.26 -2.49
CA ASP A 473 24.56 20.77 -3.68
C ASP A 473 25.49 19.60 -3.35
N LEU A 474 24.99 18.38 -3.56
CA LEU A 474 25.71 17.13 -3.33
C LEU A 474 26.84 16.87 -4.36
N SER A 475 27.01 17.71 -5.38
CA SER A 475 28.18 17.65 -6.27
C SER A 475 29.44 18.21 -5.62
N THR A 476 29.29 18.98 -4.54
CA THR A 476 30.39 19.56 -3.77
C THR A 476 30.76 18.66 -2.57
N SER A 477 32.03 18.62 -2.20
CA SER A 477 32.47 17.88 -1.00
C SER A 477 31.88 18.45 0.28
N GLN A 478 31.64 19.76 0.34
CA GLN A 478 31.03 20.43 1.49
C GLN A 478 29.53 20.09 1.61
N GLY A 479 28.80 20.05 0.49
CA GLY A 479 27.40 19.61 0.48
C GLY A 479 27.24 18.13 0.87
N GLN A 480 28.15 17.26 0.40
CA GLN A 480 28.19 15.85 0.83
C GLN A 480 28.48 15.73 2.34
N ALA A 481 29.41 16.52 2.86
CA ALA A 481 29.72 16.54 4.30
C ALA A 481 28.51 16.96 5.14
N LEU A 482 27.83 18.05 4.75
CA LEU A 482 26.62 18.51 5.44
C LEU A 482 25.48 17.49 5.35
N ALA A 483 25.25 16.90 4.17
CA ALA A 483 24.24 15.85 4.00
C ALA A 483 24.52 14.64 4.91
N LYS A 484 25.79 14.28 5.07
CA LYS A 484 26.20 13.21 5.97
C LYS A 484 25.98 13.58 7.43
N GLU A 485 26.31 14.81 7.83
CA GLU A 485 26.06 15.32 9.17
C GLU A 485 24.57 15.34 9.52
N ILE A 486 23.70 15.72 8.58
CA ILE A 486 22.24 15.62 8.74
C ILE A 486 21.84 14.16 8.92
N ALA A 487 22.29 13.27 8.01
CA ALA A 487 21.93 11.85 8.05
C ALA A 487 22.33 11.15 9.36
N VAL A 488 23.50 11.46 9.91
CA VAL A 488 23.96 10.87 11.19
C VAL A 488 23.32 11.52 12.42
N SER A 489 22.75 12.72 12.27
CA SER A 489 22.01 13.41 13.34
C SER A 489 20.55 12.97 13.43
N CYS A 490 19.94 12.51 12.32
CA CYS A 490 18.54 12.07 12.27
C CYS A 490 18.36 10.61 12.69
N ASP A 491 17.31 10.23 13.42
CA ASP A 491 17.05 8.84 13.84
C ASP A 491 16.98 7.83 12.70
N LEU A 492 16.36 8.25 11.60
CA LEU A 492 16.12 7.45 10.39
C LEU A 492 16.74 8.14 9.18
N VAL A 493 17.23 7.34 8.24
CA VAL A 493 17.62 7.80 6.89
C VAL A 493 16.84 7.00 5.86
N VAL A 494 16.19 7.68 4.93
CA VAL A 494 15.40 7.03 3.88
C VAL A 494 15.88 7.50 2.51
N SER A 495 16.08 6.57 1.58
CA SER A 495 16.39 6.90 0.19
C SER A 495 15.67 5.98 -0.78
N ASN A 496 15.34 6.51 -1.96
CA ASN A 496 14.89 5.72 -3.10
C ASN A 496 15.62 6.08 -4.41
N TYR A 497 16.88 6.50 -4.31
CA TYR A 497 17.73 6.64 -5.49
C TYR A 497 18.11 5.27 -6.07
N ALA A 498 18.53 5.28 -7.34
CA ALA A 498 19.06 4.09 -7.98
C ALA A 498 20.26 3.51 -7.19
N THR A 499 20.37 2.19 -7.19
CA THR A 499 21.44 1.44 -6.50
C THR A 499 22.82 2.02 -6.80
N GLY A 500 23.59 2.35 -5.74
CA GLY A 500 24.94 2.91 -5.84
C GLY A 500 25.00 4.44 -5.82
N VAL A 501 23.88 5.17 -5.88
CA VAL A 501 23.87 6.65 -5.86
C VAL A 501 24.24 7.19 -4.48
N MET A 502 23.65 6.65 -3.41
CA MET A 502 23.96 7.09 -2.05
C MET A 502 25.43 6.81 -1.67
N GLU A 503 25.97 5.67 -2.11
CA GLU A 503 27.37 5.29 -1.91
C GLU A 503 28.34 6.26 -2.59
N LYS A 504 28.00 6.76 -3.79
CA LYS A 504 28.83 7.76 -4.50
C LYS A 504 28.95 9.08 -3.72
N PHE A 505 27.94 9.42 -2.92
CA PHE A 505 27.95 10.60 -2.07
C PHE A 505 28.51 10.34 -0.65
N GLY A 506 28.96 9.10 -0.36
CA GLY A 506 29.43 8.73 0.98
C GLY A 506 28.31 8.62 2.03
N LEU A 507 27.08 8.45 1.56
CA LEU A 507 25.84 8.33 2.33
C LEU A 507 25.25 6.90 2.31
N GLY A 508 25.98 5.93 1.75
CA GLY A 508 25.58 4.52 1.79
C GLY A 508 25.54 3.98 3.23
N TYR A 509 24.81 2.89 3.45
CA TYR A 509 24.63 2.31 4.79
C TYR A 509 25.96 2.07 5.51
N ASP A 510 26.94 1.46 4.85
CA ASP A 510 28.25 1.18 5.44
C ASP A 510 29.00 2.46 5.85
N ASP A 511 28.82 3.56 5.13
CA ASP A 511 29.48 4.84 5.44
C ASP A 511 28.79 5.60 6.57
N LEU A 512 27.48 5.46 6.68
CA LEU A 512 26.69 5.98 7.80
C LEU A 512 26.93 5.16 9.07
N ALA A 513 26.92 3.83 8.98
CA ALA A 513 27.13 2.93 10.12
C ALA A 513 28.52 3.07 10.75
N LYS A 514 29.56 3.40 9.95
CA LYS A 514 30.89 3.78 10.47
C LYS A 514 30.86 5.02 11.35
N ALA A 515 30.01 6.00 11.02
CA ALA A 515 29.89 7.25 11.76
C ALA A 515 28.93 7.12 12.94
N ARG A 516 27.83 6.37 12.76
CA ARG A 516 26.82 6.08 13.77
C ARG A 516 26.38 4.60 13.70
N PRO A 517 26.94 3.72 14.56
CA PRO A 517 26.69 2.27 14.51
C PRO A 517 25.23 1.84 14.70
N ASP A 518 24.39 2.69 15.31
CA ASP A 518 22.97 2.45 15.55
C ASP A 518 22.04 3.16 14.55
N VAL A 519 22.58 3.60 13.41
CA VAL A 519 21.79 4.17 12.30
C VAL A 519 20.78 3.15 11.76
N ILE A 520 19.56 3.62 11.52
CA ILE A 520 18.52 2.87 10.82
C ILE A 520 18.38 3.49 9.43
N VAL A 521 18.54 2.68 8.39
CA VAL A 521 18.51 3.13 7.00
C VAL A 521 17.51 2.29 6.21
N GLY A 522 16.54 2.95 5.58
CA GLY A 522 15.62 2.36 4.61
C GLY A 522 16.00 2.75 3.19
N ALA A 523 16.30 1.76 2.35
CA ALA A 523 16.55 1.93 0.93
C ALA A 523 15.43 1.26 0.13
N ILE A 524 14.80 2.02 -0.77
CA ILE A 524 13.70 1.55 -1.61
C ILE A 524 14.16 1.60 -3.07
N SER A 525 14.10 0.51 -3.80
CA SER A 525 14.42 0.51 -5.23
C SER A 525 13.57 -0.50 -6.00
N GLY A 526 13.57 -0.42 -7.34
CA GLY A 526 12.76 -1.33 -8.18
C GLY A 526 12.99 -2.81 -7.87
N TYR A 527 14.26 -3.22 -7.87
CA TYR A 527 14.70 -4.61 -7.77
C TYR A 527 15.45 -4.91 -6.46
N GLY A 528 15.59 -3.93 -5.56
CA GLY A 528 16.43 -4.02 -4.36
C GLY A 528 17.93 -3.95 -4.67
N ASN A 529 18.76 -3.89 -3.62
CA ASN A 529 20.22 -3.68 -3.71
C ASN A 529 21.05 -4.97 -3.94
N TYR A 530 20.40 -6.12 -4.05
CA TYR A 530 21.02 -7.45 -4.25
C TYR A 530 20.36 -8.19 -5.40
N GLY A 531 21.03 -9.23 -5.92
CA GLY A 531 20.53 -10.03 -7.04
C GLY A 531 21.11 -9.62 -8.40
N PRO A 532 20.84 -10.41 -9.46
CA PRO A 532 21.30 -10.15 -10.81
C PRO A 532 20.69 -8.89 -11.43
N TYR A 533 19.47 -8.50 -11.02
CA TYR A 533 18.77 -7.33 -11.55
C TYR A 533 18.89 -6.08 -10.68
N ARG A 534 19.73 -6.06 -9.64
CA ARG A 534 19.88 -4.91 -8.71
C ARG A 534 20.23 -3.56 -9.36
N HIS A 535 20.76 -3.59 -10.58
CA HIS A 535 21.13 -2.39 -11.35
C HIS A 535 20.11 -2.01 -12.43
N TYR A 536 18.99 -2.74 -12.49
CA TYR A 536 17.91 -2.46 -13.42
C TYR A 536 17.12 -1.24 -12.96
N LEU A 537 16.65 -0.47 -13.95
CA LEU A 537 15.78 0.66 -13.75
C LEU A 537 14.40 0.15 -13.35
N GLY A 538 13.89 0.63 -12.21
CA GLY A 538 12.55 0.33 -11.74
C GLY A 538 11.69 1.58 -11.63
N TYR A 539 10.45 1.44 -12.04
CA TYR A 539 9.38 2.42 -11.87
C TYR A 539 8.16 1.73 -11.28
N GLY A 540 7.40 2.40 -10.42
CA GLY A 540 6.13 1.90 -9.87
C GLY A 540 5.25 1.13 -10.86
N PRO A 541 4.95 1.65 -12.07
CA PRO A 541 4.07 0.96 -13.02
C PRO A 541 4.61 -0.36 -13.58
N THR A 542 5.94 -0.53 -13.58
CA THR A 542 6.55 -1.78 -14.05
C THR A 542 6.30 -2.95 -13.09
N THR A 543 5.89 -2.67 -11.85
CA THR A 543 5.85 -3.66 -10.76
C THR A 543 4.63 -4.56 -10.80
N ALA A 544 3.46 -4.07 -11.22
CA ALA A 544 2.26 -4.90 -11.38
C ALA A 544 2.44 -5.98 -12.48
N PRO A 545 3.05 -5.66 -13.64
CA PRO A 545 3.51 -6.67 -14.60
C PRO A 545 4.51 -7.66 -14.00
N LEU A 546 5.56 -7.18 -13.33
CA LEU A 546 6.63 -8.02 -12.77
C LEU A 546 6.12 -8.99 -11.70
N SER A 547 5.20 -8.53 -10.84
CA SER A 547 4.66 -9.26 -9.68
C SER A 547 3.52 -10.22 -10.01
N GLY A 548 3.21 -10.37 -11.29
CA GLY A 548 2.13 -11.21 -11.81
C GLY A 548 0.72 -10.73 -11.52
N LEU A 549 0.56 -9.57 -10.87
CA LEU A 549 -0.74 -8.95 -10.63
C LEU A 549 -1.48 -8.63 -11.93
N SER A 550 -0.79 -8.04 -12.92
CA SER A 550 -1.39 -7.76 -14.23
C SER A 550 -1.79 -9.04 -14.96
N SER A 551 -1.03 -10.13 -14.84
CA SER A 551 -1.34 -11.40 -15.50
C SER A 551 -2.66 -12.04 -15.04
N MET A 552 -3.16 -11.63 -13.86
CA MET A 552 -4.39 -12.11 -13.24
C MET A 552 -5.51 -11.06 -13.24
N THR A 553 -5.22 -9.83 -13.68
CA THR A 553 -6.19 -8.73 -13.73
C THR A 553 -6.65 -8.53 -15.16
N GLY A 554 -7.96 -8.55 -15.39
CA GLY A 554 -8.53 -8.37 -16.73
C GLY A 554 -9.92 -8.98 -16.82
N TYR A 555 -10.63 -8.70 -17.92
CA TYR A 555 -11.98 -9.20 -18.17
C TYR A 555 -11.99 -10.70 -18.52
N GLU A 556 -13.11 -11.36 -18.24
CA GLU A 556 -13.31 -12.77 -18.59
C GLU A 556 -13.16 -12.97 -20.12
N GLY A 557 -12.31 -13.92 -20.52
CA GLY A 557 -11.98 -14.18 -21.93
C GLY A 557 -11.12 -13.08 -22.60
N GLY A 558 -10.75 -12.04 -21.87
CA GLY A 558 -9.94 -10.91 -22.33
C GLY A 558 -8.43 -11.13 -22.21
N GLN A 559 -7.68 -10.03 -22.11
CA GLN A 559 -6.23 -10.02 -21.93
C GLN A 559 -5.85 -9.45 -20.56
N PRO A 560 -4.61 -9.71 -20.09
CA PRO A 560 -4.03 -9.02 -18.95
C PRO A 560 -4.09 -7.49 -19.08
N GLU A 561 -4.52 -6.82 -18.02
CA GLU A 561 -4.71 -5.38 -17.95
C GLU A 561 -3.73 -4.70 -16.98
N GLU A 562 -3.52 -3.40 -17.18
CA GLU A 562 -2.84 -2.53 -16.21
C GLU A 562 -3.79 -2.22 -15.03
N VAL A 563 -3.23 -2.07 -13.82
CA VAL A 563 -4.01 -2.01 -12.58
C VAL A 563 -4.36 -0.59 -12.14
N GLY A 564 -4.29 0.40 -13.03
CA GLY A 564 -4.78 1.75 -12.81
C GLY A 564 -3.85 2.66 -11.99
N VAL A 565 -3.05 2.07 -11.10
CA VAL A 565 -2.19 2.76 -10.13
C VAL A 565 -0.83 2.09 -10.11
N SER A 566 0.23 2.88 -9.95
CA SER A 566 1.61 2.38 -9.81
C SER A 566 1.87 1.72 -8.44
N LEU A 567 1.11 0.67 -8.09
CA LEU A 567 0.97 0.02 -6.77
C LEU A 567 2.28 -0.28 -6.05
N GLY A 568 3.35 -0.61 -6.78
CA GLY A 568 4.65 -0.91 -6.16
C GLY A 568 5.22 0.24 -5.35
N ASP A 569 4.93 1.48 -5.73
CA ASP A 569 5.39 2.66 -4.98
C ASP A 569 4.74 2.74 -3.59
N PRO A 570 3.41 2.81 -3.43
CA PRO A 570 2.80 2.84 -2.10
C PRO A 570 3.06 1.55 -1.32
N ALA A 571 3.04 0.37 -1.95
CA ALA A 571 3.29 -0.91 -1.29
C ALA A 571 4.69 -0.97 -0.64
N ALA A 572 5.74 -0.61 -1.39
CA ALA A 572 7.10 -0.56 -0.85
C ALA A 572 7.30 0.57 0.14
N GLY A 573 6.64 1.72 -0.09
CA GLY A 573 6.68 2.86 0.82
C GLY A 573 6.17 2.51 2.22
N ILE A 574 4.96 1.95 2.31
CA ILE A 574 4.37 1.57 3.60
C ILE A 574 5.09 0.37 4.24
N ALA A 575 5.53 -0.62 3.46
CA ALA A 575 6.31 -1.74 3.98
C ALA A 575 7.64 -1.27 4.59
N THR A 576 8.28 -0.26 3.99
CA THR A 576 9.50 0.34 4.53
C THR A 576 9.21 1.14 5.80
N ALA A 577 8.12 1.92 5.83
CA ALA A 577 7.70 2.65 7.04
C ALA A 577 7.43 1.70 8.22
N HIS A 578 6.73 0.57 7.97
CA HIS A 578 6.52 -0.48 8.96
C HIS A 578 7.84 -0.98 9.57
N LEU A 579 8.81 -1.33 8.72
CA LEU A 579 10.09 -1.88 9.15
C LEU A 579 10.99 -0.84 9.83
N LEU A 580 10.92 0.44 9.42
CA LEU A 580 11.61 1.54 10.08
C LEU A 580 11.10 1.72 11.52
N VAL A 581 9.78 1.70 11.71
CA VAL A 581 9.17 1.83 13.04
C VAL A 581 9.49 0.60 13.90
N ALA A 582 9.44 -0.61 13.33
CA ALA A 582 9.87 -1.81 14.04
C ALA A 582 11.35 -1.73 14.47
N ALA A 583 12.22 -1.17 13.62
CA ALA A 583 13.62 -0.95 13.94
C ALA A 583 13.83 0.10 15.05
N LEU A 584 12.99 1.13 15.15
CA LEU A 584 13.02 2.09 16.27
C LEU A 584 12.73 1.38 17.60
N ILE A 585 11.67 0.56 17.66
CA ILE A 585 11.32 -0.23 18.84
C ILE A 585 12.46 -1.17 19.22
N ALA A 586 13.02 -1.88 18.23
CA ALA A 586 14.14 -2.80 18.45
C ALA A 586 15.38 -2.06 19.00
N ARG A 587 15.76 -0.92 18.39
CA ARG A 587 16.93 -0.12 18.77
C ARG A 587 16.90 0.33 20.22
N ARG A 588 15.72 0.63 20.79
CA ARG A 588 15.60 0.98 22.23
C ARG A 588 16.03 -0.14 23.16
N ARG A 589 15.83 -1.39 22.75
CA ARG A 589 16.17 -2.57 23.53
C ARG A 589 17.59 -3.05 23.27
N THR A 590 18.03 -2.95 22.02
CA THR A 590 19.30 -3.55 21.56
C THR A 590 20.44 -2.54 21.45
N GLY A 591 20.15 -1.24 21.34
CA GLY A 591 21.12 -0.19 21.06
C GLY A 591 21.68 -0.25 19.63
N GLU A 592 20.96 -0.91 18.73
CA GLU A 592 21.53 -1.46 17.50
C GLU A 592 20.72 -1.01 16.27
N GLY A 593 21.41 -0.61 15.20
CA GLY A 593 20.80 -0.12 13.96
C GLY A 593 20.26 -1.21 13.04
N GLN A 594 19.79 -0.86 11.85
CA GLN A 594 19.28 -1.81 10.85
C GLN A 594 19.41 -1.23 9.44
N PHE A 595 19.71 -2.08 8.46
CA PHE A 595 19.55 -1.74 7.04
C PHE A 595 18.36 -2.49 6.49
N ILE A 596 17.42 -1.76 5.89
CA ILE A 596 16.20 -2.26 5.28
C ILE A 596 16.31 -2.02 3.77
N ASP A 597 16.39 -3.10 2.99
CA ASP A 597 16.44 -3.06 1.53
C ASP A 597 15.12 -3.57 0.95
N THR A 598 14.25 -2.63 0.59
CA THR A 598 12.91 -2.91 0.05
C THR A 598 12.92 -2.84 -1.47
N SER A 599 12.41 -3.90 -2.12
CA SER A 599 12.15 -3.90 -3.56
C SER A 599 10.70 -3.55 -3.84
N LEU A 600 10.44 -2.67 -4.82
CA LEU A 600 9.09 -2.42 -5.31
C LEU A 600 8.44 -3.72 -5.82
N TRP A 601 9.20 -4.56 -6.54
CA TRP A 601 8.71 -5.83 -7.06
C TRP A 601 8.32 -6.80 -5.94
N GLU A 602 9.19 -7.03 -4.95
CA GLU A 602 8.91 -7.94 -3.83
C GLU A 602 7.72 -7.45 -2.98
N ALA A 603 7.63 -6.14 -2.75
CA ALA A 603 6.51 -5.55 -2.01
C ALA A 603 5.17 -5.77 -2.73
N THR A 604 5.10 -5.53 -4.04
CA THR A 604 3.88 -5.83 -4.82
C THR A 604 3.58 -7.32 -4.89
N ALA A 605 4.62 -8.15 -5.08
CA ALA A 605 4.46 -9.61 -5.14
C ALA A 605 4.01 -10.22 -3.81
N SER A 606 4.21 -9.54 -2.69
CA SER A 606 3.72 -10.00 -1.38
C SER A 606 2.20 -9.93 -1.24
N SER A 607 1.52 -9.08 -2.03
CA SER A 607 0.05 -8.95 -2.02
C SER A 607 -0.66 -9.78 -3.10
N THR A 608 0.06 -10.58 -3.90
CA THR A 608 -0.53 -11.46 -4.92
C THR A 608 -0.72 -12.89 -4.42
N ILE A 609 -0.97 -13.08 -3.11
CA ILE A 609 -0.90 -14.39 -2.46
C ILE A 609 -1.94 -15.39 -2.97
N GLU A 610 -3.11 -14.93 -3.39
CA GLU A 610 -4.12 -15.80 -3.99
C GLU A 610 -3.55 -16.45 -5.26
N GLY A 611 -2.80 -15.68 -6.05
CA GLY A 611 -2.07 -16.19 -7.22
C GLY A 611 -0.99 -17.20 -6.85
N TRP A 612 -0.10 -16.82 -5.92
CA TRP A 612 0.96 -17.70 -5.41
C TRP A 612 0.40 -19.03 -4.93
N THR A 613 -0.50 -18.98 -3.96
CA THR A 613 -1.05 -20.18 -3.34
C THR A 613 -1.85 -21.02 -4.32
N GLN A 614 -2.48 -20.43 -5.35
CA GLN A 614 -3.17 -21.22 -6.37
C GLN A 614 -2.16 -21.98 -7.21
N GLN A 615 -1.14 -21.30 -7.74
CA GLN A 615 -0.10 -21.94 -8.53
C GLN A 615 0.61 -23.05 -7.75
N ILE A 616 0.93 -22.82 -6.48
CA ILE A 616 1.64 -23.77 -5.62
C ILE A 616 0.77 -25.00 -5.31
N LEU A 617 -0.52 -24.82 -5.01
CA LEU A 617 -1.38 -25.91 -4.54
C LEU A 617 -2.08 -26.66 -5.67
N THR A 618 -2.36 -26.00 -6.80
CA THR A 618 -3.13 -26.58 -7.92
C THR A 618 -2.34 -26.69 -9.22
N GLY A 619 -1.16 -26.08 -9.30
CA GLY A 619 -0.33 -26.05 -10.51
C GLY A 619 -0.79 -25.04 -11.56
N THR A 620 -1.78 -24.19 -11.25
CA THR A 620 -2.35 -23.19 -12.16
C THR A 620 -2.54 -21.85 -11.46
N GLN A 621 -2.45 -20.74 -12.21
CA GLN A 621 -2.77 -19.41 -11.70
C GLN A 621 -4.27 -19.10 -11.85
N PRO A 622 -4.80 -18.07 -11.15
CA PRO A 622 -6.17 -17.59 -11.36
C PRO A 622 -6.44 -17.17 -12.80
N ASP A 623 -7.63 -17.52 -13.30
CA ASP A 623 -8.13 -17.02 -14.58
C ASP A 623 -8.59 -15.56 -14.46
N LEU A 624 -8.60 -14.85 -15.60
CA LEU A 624 -9.18 -13.51 -15.69
C LEU A 624 -10.71 -13.62 -15.54
N CYS A 625 -11.28 -12.89 -14.57
CA CYS A 625 -12.70 -12.98 -14.24
C CYS A 625 -13.39 -11.61 -14.07
N GLY A 626 -12.74 -10.54 -14.53
CA GLY A 626 -13.20 -9.17 -14.31
C GLY A 626 -13.35 -8.88 -12.82
N ASN A 627 -14.54 -8.43 -12.42
CA ASN A 627 -14.86 -8.16 -11.02
C ASN A 627 -15.45 -9.35 -10.28
N ARG A 628 -15.62 -10.53 -10.89
CA ARG A 628 -16.22 -11.69 -10.22
C ARG A 628 -15.31 -12.26 -9.12
N ASP A 629 -15.92 -12.95 -8.17
CA ASP A 629 -15.21 -13.70 -7.12
C ASP A 629 -15.40 -15.21 -7.32
N PRO A 630 -14.39 -16.06 -7.04
CA PRO A 630 -14.51 -17.51 -7.24
C PRO A 630 -15.64 -18.18 -6.43
N ILE A 631 -16.08 -17.55 -5.33
CA ILE A 631 -17.05 -18.11 -4.37
C ILE A 631 -18.32 -17.26 -4.30
N MET A 632 -18.20 -15.94 -4.23
CA MET A 632 -19.33 -15.04 -4.05
C MET A 632 -20.09 -14.78 -5.35
N ALA A 633 -21.42 -14.78 -5.27
CA ALA A 633 -22.32 -14.38 -6.34
C ALA A 633 -23.62 -13.82 -5.71
N PRO A 634 -24.05 -12.59 -6.04
CA PRO A 634 -23.34 -11.63 -6.90
C PRO A 634 -22.03 -11.12 -6.29
N HIS A 635 -21.11 -10.72 -7.15
CA HIS A 635 -19.90 -9.95 -6.83
C HIS A 635 -19.42 -9.28 -8.13
N ASN A 636 -19.94 -8.08 -8.44
CA ASN A 636 -19.66 -7.40 -9.71
C ASN A 636 -19.97 -5.89 -9.65
N LEU A 637 -19.68 -5.19 -10.75
CA LEU A 637 -20.08 -3.81 -11.02
C LEU A 637 -21.30 -3.80 -11.93
N TYR A 638 -22.31 -3.02 -11.55
CA TYR A 638 -23.58 -2.94 -12.27
C TYR A 638 -23.86 -1.52 -12.71
N ARG A 639 -24.30 -1.34 -13.96
CA ARG A 639 -24.65 -0.01 -14.48
C ARG A 639 -25.80 0.60 -13.71
N CYS A 640 -25.72 1.90 -13.51
CA CYS A 640 -26.75 2.73 -12.91
C CYS A 640 -27.29 3.74 -13.93
N GLN A 641 -28.30 4.50 -13.53
CA GLN A 641 -28.83 5.60 -14.33
C GLN A 641 -27.75 6.69 -14.50
N GLY A 642 -27.35 6.94 -15.74
CA GLY A 642 -26.40 7.98 -16.09
C GLY A 642 -25.41 7.51 -17.15
N GLU A 643 -24.46 8.36 -17.49
CA GLU A 643 -23.34 8.01 -18.36
C GLU A 643 -22.18 7.53 -17.48
N ASP A 644 -21.69 6.32 -17.74
CA ASP A 644 -20.56 5.72 -17.00
C ASP A 644 -20.74 5.62 -15.48
N GLU A 645 -21.99 5.44 -15.03
CA GLU A 645 -22.33 5.30 -13.61
C GLU A 645 -22.39 3.84 -13.17
N TRP A 646 -21.62 3.47 -12.16
CA TRP A 646 -21.48 2.08 -11.70
C TRP A 646 -21.59 1.94 -10.19
N VAL A 647 -22.16 0.82 -9.74
CA VAL A 647 -22.19 0.42 -8.34
C VAL A 647 -21.64 -0.98 -8.14
N ALA A 648 -20.69 -1.11 -7.21
CA ALA A 648 -20.13 -2.38 -6.78
C ALA A 648 -21.09 -3.04 -5.79
N ILE A 649 -21.54 -4.26 -6.07
CA ILE A 649 -22.42 -5.03 -5.18
C ILE A 649 -21.83 -6.42 -4.97
N CYS A 650 -21.82 -6.89 -3.72
CA CYS A 650 -21.46 -8.27 -3.41
C CYS A 650 -22.37 -8.91 -2.35
N CYS A 651 -22.43 -10.24 -2.36
CA CYS A 651 -23.09 -11.04 -1.33
C CYS A 651 -22.18 -12.19 -0.89
N SER A 652 -21.67 -12.10 0.33
CA SER A 652 -20.82 -13.13 0.94
C SER A 652 -21.61 -14.19 1.70
N THR A 653 -22.88 -13.93 2.06
CA THR A 653 -23.72 -14.85 2.83
C THR A 653 -25.11 -15.07 2.22
N ASP A 654 -25.72 -16.23 2.51
CA ASP A 654 -27.10 -16.49 2.10
C ASP A 654 -28.12 -15.55 2.77
N LYS A 655 -27.82 -15.07 3.99
CA LYS A 655 -28.65 -14.06 4.67
C LYS A 655 -28.68 -12.74 3.88
N GLN A 656 -27.53 -12.26 3.42
CA GLN A 656 -27.46 -11.06 2.56
C GLN A 656 -28.22 -11.28 1.25
N TRP A 657 -28.05 -12.45 0.64
CA TRP A 657 -28.79 -12.81 -0.57
C TRP A 657 -30.30 -12.78 -0.36
N GLU A 658 -30.83 -13.35 0.72
CA GLU A 658 -32.27 -13.33 1.02
C GLU A 658 -32.81 -11.89 1.14
N GLN A 659 -32.07 -11.00 1.79
CA GLN A 659 -32.43 -9.58 1.89
C GLN A 659 -32.41 -8.89 0.53
N MET A 660 -31.35 -9.10 -0.26
CA MET A 660 -31.21 -8.54 -1.60
C MET A 660 -32.30 -9.03 -2.54
N ALA A 661 -32.55 -10.33 -2.60
CA ALA A 661 -33.56 -10.93 -3.46
C ALA A 661 -34.97 -10.39 -3.13
N THR A 662 -35.27 -10.21 -1.84
CA THR A 662 -36.53 -9.59 -1.39
C THR A 662 -36.64 -8.14 -1.86
N LEU A 663 -35.58 -7.35 -1.72
CA LEU A 663 -35.53 -5.94 -2.12
C LEU A 663 -35.68 -5.75 -3.64
N LEU A 664 -35.02 -6.61 -4.42
CA LEU A 664 -35.03 -6.54 -5.88
C LEU A 664 -36.27 -7.22 -6.50
N GLY A 665 -36.98 -8.06 -5.73
CA GLY A 665 -38.13 -8.84 -6.20
C GLY A 665 -37.72 -10.04 -7.08
N LEU A 666 -36.59 -10.68 -6.76
CA LEU A 666 -36.04 -11.81 -7.52
C LEU A 666 -36.61 -13.15 -7.02
N GLU A 667 -36.85 -14.09 -7.94
CA GLU A 667 -37.18 -15.48 -7.59
C GLU A 667 -35.97 -16.20 -7.00
N THR A 668 -36.12 -16.87 -5.86
CA THR A 668 -34.97 -17.46 -5.14
C THR A 668 -34.73 -18.93 -5.42
N GLU A 669 -35.67 -19.66 -6.04
CA GLU A 669 -35.56 -21.12 -6.20
C GLU A 669 -34.30 -21.51 -7.00
N LYS A 670 -34.03 -20.81 -8.10
CA LYS A 670 -32.85 -21.00 -8.96
C LYS A 670 -31.55 -20.50 -8.34
N PHE A 671 -31.65 -19.59 -7.36
CA PHE A 671 -30.54 -18.90 -6.70
C PHE A 671 -30.45 -19.25 -5.20
N SER A 672 -30.94 -20.43 -4.84
CA SER A 672 -31.23 -20.83 -3.44
C SER A 672 -30.00 -21.10 -2.57
N SER A 673 -28.82 -21.21 -3.17
CA SER A 673 -27.55 -21.37 -2.47
C SER A 673 -26.44 -20.65 -3.22
N GLN A 674 -25.32 -20.35 -2.55
CA GLN A 674 -24.15 -19.74 -3.19
C GLN A 674 -23.67 -20.53 -4.43
N ALA A 675 -23.61 -21.86 -4.36
CA ALA A 675 -23.24 -22.69 -5.51
C ALA A 675 -24.26 -22.60 -6.66
N ALA A 676 -25.55 -22.53 -6.35
CA ALA A 676 -26.59 -22.34 -7.36
C ALA A 676 -26.51 -20.95 -8.00
N ARG A 677 -26.24 -19.90 -7.22
CA ARG A 677 -25.98 -18.54 -7.73
C ARG A 677 -24.78 -18.51 -8.66
N LYS A 678 -23.66 -19.10 -8.24
CA LYS A 678 -22.45 -19.17 -9.05
C LYS A 678 -22.65 -19.93 -10.37
N SER A 679 -23.43 -21.02 -10.34
CA SER A 679 -23.76 -21.79 -11.55
C SER A 679 -24.69 -21.06 -12.52
N ASN A 680 -25.35 -19.98 -12.09
CA ASN A 680 -26.29 -19.18 -12.88
C ASN A 680 -25.90 -17.68 -12.86
N GLU A 681 -24.60 -17.39 -12.70
CA GLU A 681 -24.10 -16.04 -12.39
C GLU A 681 -24.39 -15.02 -13.50
N ASP A 682 -24.28 -15.39 -14.78
CA ASP A 682 -24.60 -14.48 -15.90
C ASP A 682 -26.05 -13.99 -15.89
N GLU A 683 -26.99 -14.89 -15.59
CA GLU A 683 -28.41 -14.55 -15.49
C GLU A 683 -28.69 -13.73 -14.24
N LEU A 684 -28.04 -14.06 -13.13
CA LEU A 684 -28.13 -13.29 -11.89
C LEU A 684 -27.62 -11.87 -12.10
N ASP A 685 -26.45 -11.71 -12.72
CA ASP A 685 -25.85 -10.41 -13.03
C ASP A 685 -26.79 -9.58 -13.92
N SER A 686 -27.36 -10.20 -14.95
CA SER A 686 -28.33 -9.55 -15.84
C SER A 686 -29.58 -9.06 -15.09
N LEU A 687 -30.09 -9.84 -14.13
CA LEU A 687 -31.27 -9.45 -13.33
C LEU A 687 -30.96 -8.26 -12.40
N ILE A 688 -29.77 -8.26 -11.81
CA ILE A 688 -29.32 -7.17 -10.93
C ILE A 688 -29.09 -5.90 -11.75
N GLU A 689 -28.41 -5.99 -12.90
CA GLU A 689 -28.15 -4.84 -13.76
C GLU A 689 -29.45 -4.22 -14.29
N ASN A 690 -30.44 -5.03 -14.68
CA ASN A 690 -31.76 -4.53 -15.07
C ASN A 690 -32.43 -3.70 -13.95
N TRP A 691 -32.20 -4.07 -12.68
CA TRP A 691 -32.72 -3.33 -11.55
C TRP A 691 -31.92 -2.04 -11.28
N THR A 692 -30.59 -2.08 -11.37
CA THR A 692 -29.71 -0.92 -11.09
C THR A 692 -29.75 0.12 -12.21
N ALA A 693 -29.86 -0.28 -13.48
CA ALA A 693 -29.72 0.61 -14.65
C ALA A 693 -30.75 1.75 -14.74
N SER A 694 -31.84 1.66 -13.99
CA SER A 694 -32.90 2.69 -13.93
C SER A 694 -32.86 3.54 -12.67
N ARG A 695 -31.82 3.42 -11.84
CA ARG A 695 -31.69 4.06 -10.53
C ARG A 695 -30.36 4.78 -10.39
N ASP A 696 -30.36 5.85 -9.62
CA ASP A 696 -29.14 6.54 -9.21
C ASP A 696 -28.24 5.62 -8.36
N LYS A 697 -26.91 5.71 -8.54
CA LYS A 697 -25.94 4.83 -7.87
C LYS A 697 -25.93 4.96 -6.35
N TRP A 698 -26.19 6.17 -5.83
CA TRP A 698 -26.27 6.40 -4.39
C TRP A 698 -27.61 5.93 -3.83
N GLN A 699 -28.71 6.05 -4.58
CA GLN A 699 -29.97 5.42 -4.22
C GLN A 699 -29.84 3.90 -4.11
N VAL A 700 -29.20 3.25 -5.08
CA VAL A 700 -28.92 1.80 -5.04
C VAL A 700 -28.09 1.47 -3.79
N THR A 701 -27.02 2.22 -3.56
CA THR A 701 -26.12 2.01 -2.42
C THR A 701 -26.86 2.08 -1.10
N GLN A 702 -27.67 3.13 -0.87
CA GLN A 702 -28.44 3.31 0.36
C GLN A 702 -29.42 2.16 0.59
N LEU A 703 -30.20 1.78 -0.43
CA LEU A 703 -31.19 0.71 -0.33
C LEU A 703 -30.55 -0.64 0.05
N LEU A 704 -29.36 -0.95 -0.47
CA LEU A 704 -28.65 -2.19 -0.18
C LEU A 704 -27.98 -2.16 1.20
N GLN A 705 -27.34 -1.05 1.56
CA GLN A 705 -26.71 -0.89 2.87
C GLN A 705 -27.73 -0.95 4.00
N GLU A 706 -28.95 -0.41 3.82
CA GLU A 706 -30.05 -0.49 4.80
C GLU A 706 -30.45 -1.91 5.16
N VAL A 707 -30.26 -2.87 4.24
CA VAL A 707 -30.56 -4.29 4.47
C VAL A 707 -29.31 -5.15 4.71
N GLY A 708 -28.15 -4.50 4.90
CA GLY A 708 -26.88 -5.15 5.24
C GLY A 708 -26.18 -5.83 4.06
N VAL A 709 -26.47 -5.40 2.82
CA VAL A 709 -25.81 -5.88 1.61
C VAL A 709 -24.74 -4.87 1.19
N PRO A 710 -23.46 -5.27 1.08
CA PRO A 710 -22.40 -4.36 0.69
C PRO A 710 -22.64 -3.77 -0.70
N ALA A 711 -22.71 -2.45 -0.74
CA ALA A 711 -22.82 -1.69 -1.97
C ALA A 711 -22.04 -0.37 -1.86
N MET A 712 -21.36 0.02 -2.93
CA MET A 712 -20.68 1.31 -3.00
C MET A 712 -20.51 1.73 -4.46
N PRO A 713 -20.69 3.01 -4.83
CA PRO A 713 -20.40 3.46 -6.18
C PRO A 713 -18.91 3.38 -6.50
N SER A 714 -18.57 3.29 -7.78
CA SER A 714 -17.19 3.55 -8.24
C SER A 714 -16.99 5.05 -8.31
N LEU A 715 -16.21 5.61 -7.39
CA LEU A 715 -16.03 7.05 -7.26
C LEU A 715 -14.85 7.54 -8.11
N ASP A 716 -15.07 8.65 -8.81
CA ASP A 716 -13.99 9.41 -9.42
C ASP A 716 -13.33 10.40 -8.44
N ALA A 717 -12.28 11.09 -8.89
CA ALA A 717 -11.55 12.05 -8.06
C ALA A 717 -12.39 13.26 -7.59
N GLN A 718 -13.33 13.74 -8.41
CA GLN A 718 -14.23 14.83 -8.04
C GLN A 718 -15.21 14.38 -6.97
N GLU A 719 -15.80 13.20 -7.13
CA GLU A 719 -16.72 12.62 -6.16
C GLU A 719 -16.03 12.36 -4.82
N LEU A 720 -14.78 11.88 -4.83
CA LEU A 720 -13.97 11.73 -3.61
C LEU A 720 -13.77 13.05 -2.87
N GLU A 721 -13.50 14.15 -3.58
CA GLU A 721 -13.33 15.46 -2.94
C GLU A 721 -14.62 15.93 -2.24
N LEU A 722 -15.77 15.62 -2.84
CA LEU A 722 -17.09 16.05 -2.39
C LEU A 722 -17.79 15.05 -1.46
N ASP A 723 -17.24 13.85 -1.29
CA ASP A 723 -17.88 12.78 -0.53
C ASP A 723 -18.11 13.21 0.93
N PRO A 724 -19.35 13.14 1.44
CA PRO A 724 -19.69 13.64 2.77
C PRO A 724 -19.01 12.83 3.88
N HIS A 725 -18.71 11.55 3.66
CA HIS A 725 -18.07 10.72 4.67
C HIS A 725 -16.59 11.02 4.82
N LEU A 726 -15.86 11.10 3.70
CA LEU A 726 -14.45 11.48 3.69
C LEU A 726 -14.24 12.88 4.26
N ASN A 727 -15.13 13.83 3.96
CA ASN A 727 -15.07 15.18 4.54
C ASN A 727 -15.43 15.22 6.04
N ASP A 728 -16.46 14.49 6.49
CA ASP A 728 -16.84 14.43 7.91
C ASP A 728 -15.72 13.85 8.80
N ARG A 729 -14.99 12.86 8.27
CA ARG A 729 -13.82 12.27 8.93
C ARG A 729 -12.54 13.13 8.82
N GLY A 730 -12.58 14.27 8.13
CA GLY A 730 -11.42 15.14 7.95
C GLY A 730 -10.32 14.56 7.05
N PHE A 731 -10.65 13.60 6.20
CA PHE A 731 -9.68 12.98 5.29
C PHE A 731 -9.33 13.89 4.10
N ILE A 732 -10.30 14.65 3.57
CA ILE A 732 -10.04 15.63 2.50
C ILE A 732 -9.54 16.93 3.12
N GLU A 733 -8.24 17.14 3.06
CA GLU A 733 -7.52 18.26 3.67
C GLU A 733 -7.50 19.48 2.76
N ARG A 734 -7.57 20.67 3.35
CA ARG A 734 -7.56 21.97 2.63
C ARG A 734 -6.60 22.95 3.30
N LEU A 735 -5.31 22.62 3.22
CA LEU A 735 -4.23 23.37 3.85
C LEU A 735 -3.88 24.62 3.03
N GLU A 736 -3.51 25.70 3.73
CA GLU A 736 -3.06 26.94 3.09
C GLU A 736 -1.58 26.81 2.65
N HIS A 737 -1.34 26.60 1.36
CA HIS A 737 0.03 26.58 0.81
C HIS A 737 0.50 28.01 0.47
N PRO A 738 1.75 28.41 0.79
CA PRO A 738 2.24 29.78 0.60
C PRO A 738 2.13 30.35 -0.82
N LEU A 739 2.20 29.50 -1.84
CA LEU A 739 2.18 29.91 -3.26
C LEU A 739 0.81 29.75 -3.94
N ILE A 740 0.08 28.68 -3.63
CA ILE A 740 -1.11 28.27 -4.39
C ILE A 740 -2.42 28.36 -3.58
N GLY A 741 -2.34 28.87 -2.34
CA GLY A 741 -3.48 29.00 -1.45
C GLY A 741 -4.03 27.65 -1.00
N LYS A 742 -5.35 27.59 -0.78
CA LYS A 742 -6.05 26.38 -0.33
C LYS A 742 -6.42 25.50 -1.52
N MET A 743 -5.86 24.30 -1.55
CA MET A 743 -6.21 23.24 -2.48
C MET A 743 -6.65 22.00 -1.69
N ALA A 744 -7.54 21.20 -2.28
CA ALA A 744 -7.92 19.93 -1.69
C ALA A 744 -6.81 18.89 -1.91
N HIS A 745 -6.56 18.09 -0.88
CA HIS A 745 -5.61 16.98 -0.90
C HIS A 745 -6.17 15.79 -0.13
N THR A 746 -5.69 14.59 -0.45
CA THR A 746 -5.93 13.43 0.42
C THR A 746 -5.03 13.55 1.65
N GLY A 747 -5.60 13.27 2.83
CA GLY A 747 -4.97 13.44 4.13
C GLY A 747 -4.71 12.12 4.85
N ILE A 748 -4.90 12.13 6.17
CA ILE A 748 -4.58 11.00 7.04
C ILE A 748 -5.76 10.02 7.11
N PRO A 749 -5.61 8.73 6.76
CA PRO A 749 -6.71 7.77 6.70
C PRO A 749 -7.07 7.12 8.05
N TRP A 750 -6.43 7.54 9.13
CA TRP A 750 -6.73 7.10 10.50
C TRP A 750 -6.94 8.28 11.43
N LEU A 751 -7.69 8.04 12.52
CA LEU A 751 -7.88 9.00 13.60
C LEU A 751 -7.28 8.45 14.90
N LEU A 752 -6.61 9.32 15.64
CA LEU A 752 -6.16 9.10 17.01
C LEU A 752 -7.26 9.53 17.99
N ARG A 753 -7.39 8.83 19.12
CA ARG A 753 -8.34 9.21 20.18
C ARG A 753 -7.84 10.39 21.00
N GLU A 754 -6.58 10.37 21.45
CA GLU A 754 -6.00 11.44 22.29
C GLU A 754 -5.11 12.39 21.49
N GLY A 755 -4.40 11.88 20.49
CA GLY A 755 -3.50 12.65 19.64
C GLY A 755 -4.18 13.64 18.71
N GLY A 756 -3.39 14.57 18.17
CA GLY A 756 -3.87 15.50 17.14
C GLY A 756 -4.18 14.78 15.83
N ASN A 757 -5.33 15.09 15.24
CA ASN A 757 -5.75 14.57 13.93
C ASN A 757 -5.54 15.61 12.82
N GLY A 758 -5.40 15.13 11.59
CA GLY A 758 -5.21 15.95 10.40
C GLY A 758 -3.74 16.24 10.08
N VAL A 759 -3.51 16.63 8.83
CA VAL A 759 -2.18 16.97 8.32
C VAL A 759 -1.72 18.30 8.92
N ARG A 760 -0.52 18.32 9.51
CA ARG A 760 -0.06 19.47 10.31
C ARG A 760 0.34 20.69 9.49
N THR A 761 1.00 20.47 8.35
CA THR A 761 1.52 21.54 7.48
C THR A 761 1.43 21.11 6.02
N PRO A 762 1.21 22.06 5.08
CA PRO A 762 1.30 21.76 3.66
C PRO A 762 2.72 21.32 3.28
N ALA A 763 2.91 20.88 2.04
CA ALA A 763 4.24 20.62 1.52
C ALA A 763 5.13 21.88 1.56
N PRO A 764 6.44 21.74 1.78
CA PRO A 764 7.34 22.87 1.87
C PRO A 764 7.74 23.40 0.48
N MET A 765 7.88 24.72 0.37
CA MET A 765 8.59 25.30 -0.77
C MET A 765 10.06 24.83 -0.80
N LEU A 766 10.67 24.81 -1.98
CA LEU A 766 12.04 24.33 -2.16
C LEU A 766 13.04 25.12 -1.30
N GLY A 767 13.67 24.45 -0.33
CA GLY A 767 14.62 25.06 0.59
C GLY A 767 14.01 26.01 1.63
N GLN A 768 12.69 25.95 1.85
CA GLN A 768 11.97 26.82 2.79
C GLN A 768 12.57 26.81 4.20
N HIS A 769 13.17 25.70 4.62
CA HIS A 769 13.65 25.48 5.98
C HIS A 769 15.17 25.37 6.07
N THR A 770 15.92 25.72 5.02
CA THR A 770 17.39 25.56 4.97
C THR A 770 18.09 26.22 6.16
N GLU A 771 17.80 27.50 6.44
CA GLU A 771 18.45 28.22 7.55
C GLU A 771 18.02 27.68 8.92
N GLU A 772 16.75 27.34 9.08
CA GLU A 772 16.20 26.75 10.31
C GLU A 772 16.88 25.42 10.65
N ILE A 773 16.99 24.52 9.67
CA ILE A 773 17.60 23.19 9.85
C ILE A 773 19.08 23.31 10.17
N LEU A 774 19.84 24.12 9.42
CA LEU A 774 21.27 24.30 9.65
C LEU A 774 21.56 24.90 11.03
N SER A 775 20.71 25.84 11.48
CA SER A 775 20.85 26.48 12.80
C SER A 775 20.41 25.58 13.96
N SER A 776 19.32 24.83 13.80
CA SER A 776 18.74 24.03 14.89
C SER A 776 19.37 22.64 15.01
N LEU A 777 19.57 21.95 13.90
CA LEU A 777 20.09 20.58 13.87
C LEU A 777 21.62 20.54 13.92
N LEU A 778 22.28 21.38 13.10
CA LEU A 778 23.75 21.39 12.99
C LEU A 778 24.42 22.50 13.80
N GLN A 779 23.64 23.39 14.43
CA GLN A 779 24.14 24.49 15.27
C GLN A 779 25.11 25.45 14.54
N LEU A 780 24.95 25.60 13.22
CA LEU A 780 25.75 26.54 12.44
C LEU A 780 25.36 27.99 12.75
N SER A 781 26.35 28.86 12.82
CA SER A 781 26.15 30.30 12.98
C SER A 781 25.64 30.95 11.69
N PRO A 782 24.98 32.12 11.78
CA PRO A 782 24.57 32.87 10.59
C PRO A 782 25.73 33.19 9.63
N ALA A 783 26.95 33.35 10.15
CA ALA A 783 28.13 33.58 9.32
C ALA A 783 28.53 32.33 8.51
N GLU A 784 28.54 31.15 9.14
CA GLU A 784 28.82 29.88 8.45
C GLU A 784 27.76 29.57 7.38
N ILE A 785 26.48 29.83 7.69
CA ILE A 785 25.38 29.66 6.73
C ILE A 785 25.53 30.62 5.55
N GLN A 786 25.91 31.88 5.79
CA GLN A 786 26.18 32.82 4.71
C GLN A 786 27.38 32.40 3.86
N ASP A 787 28.47 31.93 4.49
CA ASP A 787 29.63 31.39 3.78
C ASP A 787 29.25 30.20 2.88
N LEU A 788 28.35 29.32 3.34
CA LEU A 788 27.84 28.21 2.53
C LEU A 788 27.03 28.68 1.32
N ARG A 789 26.24 29.76 1.45
CA ARG A 789 25.52 30.38 0.32
C ARG A 789 26.48 31.00 -0.67
N ASP A 790 27.45 31.77 -0.18
CA ASP A 790 28.43 32.47 -1.01
C ASP A 790 29.31 31.49 -1.82
N ASN A 791 29.54 30.29 -1.28
CA ASN A 791 30.25 29.20 -1.95
C ASN A 791 29.36 28.31 -2.84
N GLY A 792 28.06 28.61 -2.96
CA GLY A 792 27.12 27.87 -3.79
C GLY A 792 26.78 26.46 -3.28
N VAL A 793 27.08 26.17 -2.00
CA VAL A 793 26.73 24.88 -1.36
C VAL A 793 25.24 24.83 -1.04
N LEU A 794 24.67 25.98 -0.67
CA LEU A 794 23.25 26.16 -0.45
C LEU A 794 22.62 26.84 -1.67
N GLY A 795 21.38 26.45 -1.92
CA GLY A 795 20.57 27.06 -2.96
C GLY A 795 19.85 28.34 -2.55
#